data_AF-A0AB33JL93-F1
#
_entry.id   AF-A0AB33JL93-F1
#
_cell.length_a   1.000
_cell.length_b   1.000
_cell.length_c   1.000
_cell.angle_alpha   90.00
_cell.angle_beta   90.00
_cell.angle_gamma   90.00
#
_symmetry.space_group_name_H-M   'P 1'
#
loop_
_entity.id
_entity.type
_entity.pdbx_description
1 polymer ?
#
loop_
_entity_poly.entity_id
_entity_poly.type
_entity_poly.pdbx_seq_one_letter_code
_entity_poly.pdbx_strand_id
1 'polypeptide(L)'
;MATGAGLNRYDGYEFKVFRHSNTNRQSIGNDAIKDLFIDNTDHLWIGTGTGLSHYNKELGSFENYKSPKGGSINGICQYAPAKLIVNNNGSVYLFDIQNRKFTQRLHIPSTSCIYQCGQTMYIATTDGLYTLNTQTRKLQKTLHAKLQGQHIQDMFLRKNRLWIGTEGGGLFCINLQNKQETHFTTSNSPLCSNYVRSLSIDGKGQLWVGTVNGLNIIDAQGKWQYIGSNSLDEGSLSQNSVRCILRDNLKGMWVGTYFGGLNYYHPQKNRFTKIRHNRSIDANNHNITSFITQDSRQRLWLGTNGGIAIYDHQQHAFNYITTKDGLRSNDIKSIYIHPTDGNIYVGAQLGGLCIVNPHTHQVKVYTTQTGNADDNSIYAIMSGPTTQTLLLGTLTGLRSFNTITHQFSEIHTVGGNKLPQRKIRVIAQDGKKRLWTGAENGLIVYEAKGNWLREESIISPKHILRHIAINSITITPRQAWVGTPHGLYSINLTSGVTRQYTVDNGLSSNMVYGIVADKKNNLWISTDNGLCCWNSQNRQFRNFTNADGISSNQFLPNAYYQSQQGDIYFGSVNGITKFNPQYFANNHYTPRPILTELNLFNTPITPNDNTHILHQQIENTRDITLSPGQSMLALKFSVPNFIAGTHNTFAYKLDGYETEWHQDNKSRIASYSNLPHGTYRLLIKAANNDGIWGQEENILQIKVLPHWYHTWWFRLLTIAFIALAAIMVFRYLLAKKKMEMQLAQERADKKRISEINEMKHKFFIDISHELRTPLTLITSPLEELQEQVNDQWQQHQLQLIHTNTNRLLHLVNQLLDYRKAETGNFQLKVKPISMPSLLTKLYEAFEKKATKLGIDYQINVEDMPENVCCDPNFIDIIVNNLLSNAFKHTKRGQNVCLSGCVQDGYMCISVADTGEGIAPEHQEKIFERFYQADKNHTGTGIGLSLVKHLCILHHGTINVESKLGEGSRFTILLPYRAEDYQETEKAATTLPLPTPTPEDAETILIVEDNKDIRDYIQTSLASEYRILTAENGQEAVNLLKTEQPQLIITDVMMPIMDGLEFCKQVKLSIETCHIPVIILSAKTEQSEQLEGLTQGADDYMAKPFSMSILKSKIHNILRTRRLAIEYYKGEITVQPQKIAINPLDQDFLKKALEIVEKHLTDTEFSTEKFAHEILMSRSNLHLKMKALTGESTNEFIKRVKFKKACELLQSRRYSISEIAYMTGFNTPSYFTASFKSRFNCLPSEYADRDATSTSDSADT
;
A
#
# COMPACT_ATOMS: atom_id res chain seq x y z
N MET A 1 -21.35 14.14 30.54
CA MET A 1 -20.73 13.81 31.84
C MET A 1 -19.71 14.87 32.19
N ALA A 2 -19.81 15.44 33.39
CA ALA A 2 -18.92 16.47 33.89
C ALA A 2 -17.73 15.84 34.61
N THR A 3 -16.50 16.25 34.30
CA THR A 3 -15.30 15.86 35.05
C THR A 3 -14.43 17.09 35.32
N GLY A 4 -13.41 16.93 36.16
CA GLY A 4 -12.42 17.98 36.40
C GLY A 4 -11.49 18.26 35.20
N ALA A 5 -11.56 17.46 34.13
CA ALA A 5 -10.65 17.49 32.99
C ALA A 5 -11.39 17.46 31.63
N GLY A 6 -12.61 17.99 31.60
CA GLY A 6 -13.40 18.20 30.38
C GLY A 6 -14.82 17.62 30.41
N LEU A 7 -15.58 17.93 29.36
CA LEU A 7 -16.91 17.39 29.13
C LEU A 7 -16.81 16.07 28.35
N ASN A 8 -17.48 15.04 28.84
CA ASN A 8 -17.43 13.70 28.26
C ASN A 8 -18.81 13.28 27.73
N ARG A 9 -18.88 12.89 26.45
CA ARG A 9 -20.05 12.29 25.81
C ARG A 9 -19.77 10.83 25.50
N TYR A 10 -20.65 9.92 25.90
CA TYR A 10 -20.52 8.48 25.66
C TYR A 10 -21.69 7.98 24.84
N ASP A 11 -21.39 7.23 23.79
CA ASP A 11 -22.37 6.75 22.80
C ASP A 11 -22.80 5.29 23.03
N GLY A 12 -22.34 4.67 24.13
CA GLY A 12 -22.53 3.24 24.42
C GLY A 12 -21.29 2.39 24.11
N TYR A 13 -20.31 2.95 23.41
CA TYR A 13 -19.08 2.25 23.02
C TYR A 13 -17.83 3.06 23.37
N GLU A 14 -17.80 4.35 23.02
CA GLU A 14 -16.62 5.21 23.14
C GLU A 14 -16.95 6.56 23.74
N PHE A 15 -15.93 7.19 24.34
CA PHE A 15 -16.03 8.53 24.89
C PHE A 15 -15.47 9.56 23.90
N LYS A 16 -16.28 10.57 23.58
CA LYS A 16 -15.83 11.83 22.96
C LYS A 16 -15.58 12.85 24.08
N VAL A 17 -14.35 13.33 24.20
CA VAL A 17 -13.92 14.27 25.24
C VAL A 17 -13.78 15.66 24.63
N PHE A 18 -14.47 16.64 25.21
CA PHE A 18 -14.37 18.04 24.85
C PHE A 18 -13.54 18.77 25.89
N ARG A 19 -12.43 19.39 25.45
CA ARG A 19 -11.48 20.14 26.28
C ARG A 19 -11.33 21.56 25.79
N HIS A 20 -10.91 22.44 26.69
CA HIS A 20 -10.62 23.83 26.41
C HIS A 20 -9.37 23.94 25.53
N SER A 21 -9.39 24.88 24.60
CA SER A 21 -8.25 25.25 23.77
C SER A 21 -8.15 26.77 23.66
N ASN A 22 -6.95 27.30 23.92
CA ASN A 22 -6.66 28.73 23.78
C ASN A 22 -6.70 29.20 22.32
N THR A 23 -6.46 28.30 21.36
CA THR A 23 -6.47 28.63 19.92
C THR A 23 -7.87 28.53 19.32
N ASN A 24 -8.73 27.65 19.84
CA ASN A 24 -10.08 27.45 19.34
C ASN A 24 -11.13 28.09 20.28
N ARG A 25 -11.66 29.25 19.89
CA ARG A 25 -12.72 29.96 20.63
C ARG A 25 -14.04 29.19 20.74
N GLN A 26 -14.26 28.23 19.85
CA GLN A 26 -15.42 27.34 19.83
C GLN A 26 -15.23 26.07 20.67
N SER A 27 -14.08 25.91 21.35
CA SER A 27 -13.88 24.88 22.37
C SER A 27 -14.63 25.25 23.66
N ILE A 28 -14.83 24.29 24.56
CA ILE A 28 -15.48 24.54 25.85
C ILE A 28 -14.69 25.58 26.67
N GLY A 29 -15.38 26.39 27.49
CA GLY A 29 -14.79 27.57 28.12
C GLY A 29 -13.76 27.28 29.21
N ASN A 30 -13.79 26.10 29.81
CA ASN A 30 -12.81 25.60 30.77
C ASN A 30 -12.96 24.08 30.96
N ASP A 31 -11.89 23.38 31.32
CA ASP A 31 -11.90 21.92 31.53
C ASP A 31 -12.58 21.50 32.85
N ALA A 32 -12.59 22.35 33.87
CA ALA A 32 -13.21 22.04 35.15
C ALA A 32 -14.73 22.18 35.06
N ILE A 33 -15.42 21.08 34.74
CA ILE A 33 -16.88 21.06 34.63
C ILE A 33 -17.50 20.81 36.00
N LYS A 34 -18.42 21.68 36.39
CA LYS A 34 -19.05 21.69 37.72
C LYS A 34 -20.50 21.24 37.69
N ASP A 35 -21.23 21.58 36.63
CA ASP A 35 -22.64 21.23 36.49
C ASP A 35 -23.05 21.06 35.02
N LEU A 36 -24.10 20.26 34.79
CA LEU A 36 -24.70 20.02 33.47
C LEU A 36 -26.21 20.12 33.58
N PHE A 37 -26.80 20.96 32.73
CA PHE A 37 -28.22 21.20 32.72
C PHE A 37 -28.76 21.18 31.30
N ILE A 38 -29.86 20.46 31.08
CA ILE A 38 -30.60 20.49 29.83
C ILE A 38 -31.85 21.33 30.07
N ASP A 39 -32.02 22.38 29.28
CA ASP A 39 -33.17 23.28 29.40
C ASP A 39 -34.45 22.68 28.77
N ASN A 40 -35.58 23.36 28.95
CA ASN A 40 -36.87 22.89 28.44
C ASN A 40 -36.96 22.86 26.90
N THR A 41 -35.97 23.42 26.20
CA THR A 41 -35.84 23.44 24.74
C THR A 41 -34.75 22.47 24.24
N ASP A 42 -34.26 21.58 25.10
CA ASP A 42 -33.22 20.59 24.80
C ASP A 42 -31.85 21.20 24.45
N HIS A 43 -31.53 22.38 24.96
CA HIS A 43 -30.16 22.92 24.91
C HIS A 43 -29.34 22.44 26.11
N LEU A 44 -28.09 22.05 25.85
CA LEU A 44 -27.16 21.62 26.89
C LEU A 44 -26.33 22.81 27.37
N TRP A 45 -26.53 23.18 28.62
CA TRP A 45 -25.79 24.20 29.35
C TRP A 45 -24.79 23.55 30.30
N ILE A 46 -23.59 24.13 30.34
CA ILE A 46 -22.46 23.59 31.08
C ILE A 46 -21.90 24.65 32.02
N GLY A 47 -21.92 24.36 33.31
CA GLY A 47 -21.27 25.16 34.34
C GLY A 47 -19.79 24.81 34.39
N THR A 48 -18.93 25.78 34.12
CA THR A 48 -17.47 25.59 34.09
C THR A 48 -16.77 26.36 35.21
N GLY A 49 -15.48 26.13 35.38
CA GLY A 49 -14.63 26.86 36.34
C GLY A 49 -14.57 28.38 36.14
N THR A 50 -14.88 28.88 34.94
CA THR A 50 -14.71 30.30 34.55
C THR A 50 -16.00 30.97 34.09
N GLY A 51 -17.08 30.21 33.87
CA GLY A 51 -18.31 30.74 33.31
C GLY A 51 -19.29 29.67 32.83
N LEU A 52 -20.22 30.08 31.98
CA LEU A 52 -21.29 29.25 31.41
C LEU A 52 -20.92 28.91 29.97
N SER A 53 -21.05 27.67 29.56
CA SER A 53 -20.90 27.23 28.17
C SER A 53 -22.21 26.66 27.66
N HIS A 54 -22.53 26.88 26.39
CA HIS A 54 -23.65 26.27 25.70
C HIS A 54 -23.11 25.37 24.58
N TYR A 55 -23.55 24.11 24.54
CA TYR A 55 -23.14 23.18 23.48
C TYR A 55 -24.11 23.24 22.30
N ASN A 56 -23.62 23.72 21.16
CA ASN A 56 -24.35 23.71 19.90
C ASN A 56 -24.33 22.28 19.32
N LYS A 57 -25.47 21.59 19.40
CA LYS A 57 -25.64 20.21 18.91
C LYS A 57 -25.51 20.09 17.38
N GLU A 58 -25.86 21.13 16.63
CA GLU A 58 -25.81 21.12 15.16
C GLU A 58 -24.39 21.21 14.63
N LEU A 59 -23.57 22.08 15.24
CA LEU A 59 -22.19 22.30 14.80
C LEU A 59 -21.17 21.47 15.60
N GLY A 60 -21.53 20.99 16.79
CA GLY A 60 -20.61 20.31 17.71
C GLY A 60 -19.59 21.25 18.37
N SER A 61 -19.95 22.53 18.50
CA SER A 61 -19.11 23.61 19.04
C SER A 61 -19.71 24.22 20.31
N PHE A 62 -18.95 25.08 20.99
CA PHE A 62 -19.36 25.73 22.22
C PHE A 62 -19.43 27.25 22.08
N GLU A 63 -20.47 27.82 22.69
CA GLU A 63 -20.57 29.26 22.94
C GLU A 63 -20.28 29.51 24.43
N ASN A 64 -19.34 30.40 24.73
CA ASN A 64 -18.81 30.58 26.08
C ASN A 64 -19.12 31.97 26.63
N TYR A 65 -19.69 32.03 27.83
CA TYR A 65 -20.14 33.23 28.52
C TYR A 65 -19.41 33.38 29.85
N LYS A 66 -18.57 34.42 29.97
CA LYS A 66 -17.82 34.71 31.21
C LYS A 66 -18.75 35.11 32.35
N SER A 67 -18.48 34.62 33.55
CA SER A 67 -19.28 34.96 34.74
C SER A 67 -19.05 36.43 35.18
N PRO A 68 -20.08 37.12 35.71
CA PRO A 68 -19.98 38.55 36.06
C PRO A 68 -18.92 38.89 37.12
N LYS A 69 -18.61 37.97 38.03
CA LYS A 69 -17.61 38.17 39.10
C LYS A 69 -16.38 37.27 38.95
N GLY A 70 -16.23 36.58 37.81
CA GLY A 70 -15.30 35.46 37.71
C GLY A 70 -15.72 34.28 38.59
N GLY A 71 -14.92 33.21 38.58
CA GLY A 71 -15.19 32.00 39.34
C GLY A 71 -16.23 31.06 38.72
N SER A 72 -16.45 29.94 39.39
CA SER A 72 -17.16 28.78 38.84
C SER A 72 -18.67 28.90 38.92
N ILE A 73 -19.33 28.25 37.97
CA ILE A 73 -20.78 28.06 38.00
C ILE A 73 -21.07 26.67 38.54
N ASN A 74 -21.66 26.59 39.73
CA ASN A 74 -21.83 25.34 40.47
C ASN A 74 -23.26 24.79 40.41
N GLY A 75 -24.19 25.51 39.77
CA GLY A 75 -25.58 25.10 39.65
C GLY A 75 -26.31 25.90 38.56
N ILE A 76 -27.06 25.20 37.72
CA ILE A 76 -27.88 25.77 36.64
C ILE A 76 -29.29 25.22 36.75
N CYS A 77 -30.28 26.09 36.61
CA CYS A 77 -31.68 25.69 36.68
C CYS A 77 -32.56 26.57 35.78
N GLN A 78 -33.71 26.04 35.33
CA GLN A 78 -34.66 26.80 34.53
C GLN A 78 -35.42 27.79 35.42
N TYR A 79 -35.43 29.07 35.05
CA TYR A 79 -36.25 30.08 35.73
C TYR A 79 -37.53 30.41 34.97
N ALA A 80 -37.40 30.64 33.66
CA ALA A 80 -38.48 30.86 32.71
C ALA A 80 -38.03 30.36 31.32
N PRO A 81 -38.90 30.16 30.32
CA PRO A 81 -38.50 29.59 29.02
C PRO A 81 -37.27 30.24 28.38
N ALA A 82 -37.10 31.57 28.50
CA ALA A 82 -35.96 32.30 27.97
C ALA A 82 -34.90 32.72 29.03
N LYS A 83 -35.00 32.22 30.27
CA LYS A 83 -34.11 32.63 31.38
C LYS A 83 -33.67 31.45 32.25
N LEU A 84 -32.38 31.44 32.58
CA LEU A 84 -31.78 30.49 33.51
C LEU A 84 -31.41 31.19 34.81
N ILE A 85 -31.53 30.46 35.92
CA ILE A 85 -30.87 30.78 37.18
C ILE A 85 -29.51 30.09 37.20
N VAL A 86 -28.48 30.86 37.56
CA VAL A 86 -27.10 30.43 37.57
C VAL A 86 -26.47 30.75 38.93
N ASN A 87 -26.01 29.72 39.64
CA ASN A 87 -25.27 29.85 40.89
C ASN A 87 -23.77 30.03 40.61
N ASN A 88 -23.25 31.24 40.82
CA ASN A 88 -21.84 31.59 40.72
C ASN A 88 -21.26 31.77 42.13
N ASN A 89 -20.65 30.71 42.66
CA ASN A 89 -20.05 30.65 44.01
C ASN A 89 -20.94 31.23 45.13
N GLY A 90 -22.20 30.82 45.18
CA GLY A 90 -23.17 31.25 46.19
C GLY A 90 -23.98 32.48 45.80
N SER A 91 -23.55 33.26 44.81
CA SER A 91 -24.35 34.36 44.25
C SER A 91 -25.19 33.90 43.07
N VAL A 92 -26.49 34.20 43.11
CA VAL A 92 -27.44 33.78 42.09
C VAL A 92 -27.65 34.89 41.05
N TYR A 93 -27.47 34.55 39.77
CA TYR A 93 -27.68 35.44 38.64
C TYR A 93 -28.74 34.89 37.67
N LEU A 94 -29.40 35.78 36.94
CA LEU A 94 -30.22 35.45 35.80
C LEU A 94 -29.41 35.55 34.51
N PHE A 95 -29.43 34.49 33.72
CA PHE A 95 -28.90 34.46 32.36
C PHE A 95 -30.07 34.49 31.37
N ASP A 96 -30.04 35.44 30.44
CA ASP A 96 -31.03 35.58 29.39
C ASP A 96 -30.56 34.82 28.14
N ILE A 97 -31.34 33.82 27.73
CA ILE A 97 -30.99 32.91 26.64
C ILE A 97 -31.04 33.63 25.29
N GLN A 98 -32.02 34.52 25.09
CA GLN A 98 -32.21 35.24 23.83
C GLN A 98 -31.12 36.29 23.63
N ASN A 99 -30.86 37.07 24.68
CA ASN A 99 -29.84 38.14 24.66
C ASN A 99 -28.43 37.64 24.93
N ARG A 100 -28.27 36.34 25.23
CA ARG A 100 -26.99 35.65 25.48
C ARG A 100 -26.12 36.35 26.53
N LYS A 101 -26.73 36.87 27.60
CA LYS A 101 -26.04 37.68 28.62
C LYS A 101 -26.58 37.48 30.03
N PHE A 102 -25.72 37.69 31.02
CA PHE A 102 -26.13 37.84 32.41
C PHE A 102 -26.85 39.18 32.59
N THR A 103 -27.99 39.17 33.27
CA THR A 103 -28.88 40.34 33.39
C THR A 103 -28.94 40.90 34.80
N GLN A 104 -29.46 40.13 35.76
CA GLN A 104 -29.72 40.59 37.12
C GLN A 104 -29.17 39.60 38.15
N ARG A 105 -28.61 40.13 39.25
CA ARG A 105 -28.33 39.36 40.47
C ARG A 105 -29.59 39.27 41.32
N LEU A 106 -29.99 38.06 41.71
CA LEU A 106 -31.07 37.87 42.67
C LEU A 106 -30.52 38.07 44.09
N HIS A 107 -31.23 38.85 44.92
CA HIS A 107 -30.87 39.09 46.32
C HIS A 107 -31.25 37.89 47.20
N ILE A 108 -30.61 36.75 46.94
CA ILE A 108 -30.75 35.51 47.69
C ILE A 108 -29.47 35.32 48.52
N PRO A 109 -29.57 34.88 49.78
CA PRO A 109 -28.41 34.50 50.58
C PRO A 109 -27.53 33.43 49.90
N SER A 110 -26.31 33.25 50.40
CA SER A 110 -25.32 32.36 49.79
C SER A 110 -25.91 30.97 49.52
N THR A 111 -26.09 30.65 48.25
CA THR A 111 -26.84 29.48 47.78
C THR A 111 -25.92 28.29 47.56
N SER A 112 -26.18 27.15 48.21
CA SER A 112 -25.40 25.93 48.03
C SER A 112 -25.96 25.04 46.92
N CYS A 113 -27.29 24.84 46.91
CA CYS A 113 -27.96 23.91 46.01
C CYS A 113 -29.32 24.48 45.57
N ILE A 114 -29.70 24.22 44.32
CA ILE A 114 -30.99 24.62 43.74
C ILE A 114 -31.63 23.38 43.15
N TYR A 115 -32.86 23.08 43.56
CA TYR A 115 -33.63 21.95 43.04
C TYR A 115 -35.01 22.41 42.59
N GLN A 116 -35.36 22.12 41.34
CA GLN A 116 -36.66 22.48 40.79
C GLN A 116 -37.56 21.25 40.69
N CYS A 117 -38.80 21.40 41.17
CA CYS A 117 -39.84 20.41 40.99
C CYS A 117 -41.16 21.09 40.59
N GLY A 118 -41.58 20.88 39.35
CA GLY A 118 -42.74 21.56 38.78
C GLY A 118 -42.58 23.08 38.82
N GLN A 119 -43.55 23.75 39.44
CA GLN A 119 -43.57 25.22 39.55
C GLN A 119 -42.80 25.75 40.78
N THR A 120 -42.33 24.87 41.66
CA THR A 120 -41.63 25.25 42.90
C THR A 120 -40.15 24.96 42.77
N MET A 121 -39.34 25.97 43.09
CA MET A 121 -37.89 25.86 43.18
C MET A 121 -37.48 25.93 44.64
N TYR A 122 -36.76 24.92 45.09
CA TYR A 122 -36.15 24.83 46.42
C TYR A 122 -34.73 25.37 46.34
N ILE A 123 -34.42 26.36 47.14
CA ILE A 123 -33.12 27.06 47.14
C ILE A 123 -32.52 26.91 48.52
N ALA A 124 -31.49 26.09 48.62
CA ALA A 124 -30.76 25.88 49.86
C ALA A 124 -29.71 26.97 50.03
N THR A 125 -29.71 27.61 51.20
CA THR A 125 -28.75 28.66 51.54
C THR A 125 -28.11 28.39 52.90
N THR A 126 -27.03 29.12 53.22
CA THR A 126 -26.43 29.10 54.57
C THR A 126 -27.44 29.39 55.69
N ASP A 127 -28.47 30.18 55.38
CA ASP A 127 -29.46 30.67 56.35
C ASP A 127 -30.70 29.76 56.43
N GLY A 128 -30.68 28.63 55.72
CA GLY A 128 -31.76 27.65 55.64
C GLY A 128 -32.33 27.50 54.22
N LEU A 129 -33.48 26.81 54.13
CA LEU A 129 -34.12 26.46 52.88
C LEU A 129 -35.19 27.51 52.48
N TYR A 130 -35.17 27.93 51.22
CA TYR A 130 -36.15 28.83 50.64
C TYR A 130 -36.95 28.13 49.54
N THR A 131 -38.19 28.56 49.33
CA THR A 131 -39.02 28.18 48.19
C THR A 131 -39.32 29.38 47.33
N LEU A 132 -39.14 29.24 46.03
CA LEU A 132 -39.48 30.22 45.02
C LEU A 132 -40.53 29.61 44.10
N ASN A 133 -41.72 30.21 44.07
CA ASN A 133 -42.71 29.84 43.07
C ASN A 133 -42.37 30.56 41.76
N THR A 134 -42.16 29.79 40.69
CA THR A 134 -41.72 30.30 39.38
C THR A 134 -42.78 31.14 38.66
N GLN A 135 -44.08 30.96 38.96
CA GLN A 135 -45.16 31.76 38.41
C GLN A 135 -45.36 33.07 39.17
N THR A 136 -45.53 32.99 40.50
CA THR A 136 -45.80 34.18 41.33
C THR A 136 -44.54 34.97 41.65
N ARG A 137 -43.36 34.39 41.38
CA ARG A 137 -42.02 34.94 41.69
C ARG A 137 -41.84 35.30 43.17
N LYS A 138 -42.67 34.73 44.05
CA LYS A 138 -42.60 34.96 45.48
C LYS A 138 -41.58 34.01 46.11
N LEU A 139 -40.56 34.60 46.73
CA LEU A 139 -39.57 33.90 47.54
C LEU A 139 -40.07 33.82 49.00
N GLN A 140 -40.06 32.63 49.59
CA GLN A 140 -40.47 32.39 50.97
C GLN A 140 -39.43 31.55 51.70
N LYS A 141 -39.09 31.92 52.93
CA LYS A 141 -38.23 31.10 53.79
C LYS A 141 -39.05 29.97 54.39
N THR A 142 -38.55 28.74 54.34
CA THR A 142 -39.17 27.60 55.02
C THR A 142 -38.67 27.52 56.47
N LEU A 143 -39.57 27.24 57.41
CA LEU A 143 -39.29 27.15 58.83
C LEU A 143 -38.89 25.71 59.19
N HIS A 144 -37.61 25.41 59.07
CA HIS A 144 -37.02 24.12 59.43
C HIS A 144 -35.75 24.33 60.27
N ALA A 145 -35.91 24.45 61.59
CA ALA A 145 -34.83 24.85 62.50
C ALA A 145 -33.61 23.91 62.46
N LYS A 146 -33.83 22.60 62.24
CA LYS A 146 -32.76 21.60 62.18
C LYS A 146 -31.87 21.70 60.93
N LEU A 147 -32.34 22.41 59.89
CA LEU A 147 -31.58 22.65 58.66
C LEU A 147 -30.78 23.95 58.70
N GLN A 148 -30.96 24.80 59.71
CA GLN A 148 -30.24 26.06 59.79
C GLN A 148 -28.74 25.80 60.03
N GLY A 149 -27.89 26.43 59.21
CA GLY A 149 -26.44 26.22 59.25
C GLY A 149 -25.95 24.91 58.60
N GLN A 150 -26.84 24.05 58.12
CA GLN A 150 -26.45 22.84 57.40
C GLN A 150 -26.04 23.18 55.96
N HIS A 151 -24.92 22.63 55.51
CA HIS A 151 -24.50 22.76 54.11
C HIS A 151 -25.19 21.67 53.27
N ILE A 152 -26.28 22.05 52.60
CA ILE A 152 -27.07 21.14 51.75
C ILE A 152 -26.37 20.93 50.41
N GLN A 153 -26.12 19.66 50.06
CA GLN A 153 -25.49 19.25 48.81
C GLN A 153 -26.51 18.94 47.72
N ASP A 154 -27.57 18.20 48.06
CA ASP A 154 -28.56 17.74 47.09
C ASP A 154 -29.95 17.63 47.72
N MET A 155 -30.98 17.76 46.89
CA MET A 155 -32.38 17.69 47.28
C MET A 155 -33.17 16.88 46.26
N PHE A 156 -34.08 16.03 46.73
CA PHE A 156 -34.89 15.19 45.85
C PHE A 156 -36.31 14.98 46.39
N LEU A 157 -37.33 15.21 45.56
CA LEU A 157 -38.73 15.01 45.93
C LEU A 157 -39.21 13.59 45.56
N ARG A 158 -39.63 12.81 46.57
CA ARG A 158 -40.25 11.48 46.40
C ARG A 158 -41.59 11.41 47.10
N LYS A 159 -42.69 11.26 46.34
CA LYS A 159 -44.08 11.08 46.86
C LYS A 159 -44.41 12.05 48.01
N ASN A 160 -44.24 13.35 47.77
CA ASN A 160 -44.48 14.43 48.74
C ASN A 160 -43.52 14.48 49.95
N ARG A 161 -42.41 13.73 49.91
CA ARG A 161 -41.31 13.82 50.87
C ARG A 161 -40.08 14.40 50.19
N LEU A 162 -39.61 15.54 50.69
CA LEU A 162 -38.39 16.17 50.24
C LEU A 162 -37.21 15.58 51.02
N TRP A 163 -36.36 14.83 50.33
CA TRP A 163 -35.13 14.28 50.87
C TRP A 163 -34.00 15.27 50.64
N ILE A 164 -33.17 15.47 51.66
CA ILE A 164 -32.12 16.48 51.67
C ILE A 164 -30.83 15.86 52.18
N GLY A 165 -29.81 15.84 51.32
CA GLY A 165 -28.46 15.41 51.65
C GLY A 165 -27.62 16.58 52.11
N THR A 166 -26.83 16.38 53.17
CA THR A 166 -25.99 17.43 53.76
C THR A 166 -24.54 17.01 53.90
N GLU A 167 -23.63 17.99 53.96
CA GLU A 167 -22.22 17.78 54.24
C GLU A 167 -22.00 17.66 55.75
N GLY A 168 -22.04 16.44 56.28
CA GLY A 168 -21.75 16.12 57.68
C GLY A 168 -22.97 16.06 58.61
N GLY A 169 -24.10 16.63 58.19
CA GLY A 169 -25.37 16.59 58.92
C GLY A 169 -26.23 15.35 58.68
N GLY A 170 -25.86 14.45 57.76
CA GLY A 170 -26.65 13.27 57.40
C GLY A 170 -27.75 13.54 56.38
N LEU A 171 -28.81 12.74 56.45
CA LEU A 171 -29.95 12.75 55.53
C LEU A 171 -31.21 13.22 56.25
N PHE A 172 -31.88 14.22 55.70
CA PHE A 172 -33.16 14.71 56.21
C PHE A 172 -34.29 14.32 55.25
N CYS A 173 -35.48 14.08 55.80
CA CYS A 173 -36.70 13.83 55.06
C CYS A 173 -37.81 14.72 55.62
N ILE A 174 -38.32 15.63 54.80
CA ILE A 174 -39.41 16.54 55.16
C ILE A 174 -40.68 16.07 54.44
N ASN A 175 -41.72 15.76 55.19
CA ASN A 175 -43.04 15.54 54.60
C ASN A 175 -43.71 16.90 54.34
N LEU A 176 -43.97 17.21 53.07
CA LEU A 176 -44.49 18.52 52.68
C LEU A 176 -45.97 18.73 53.06
N GLN A 177 -46.72 17.66 53.37
CA GLN A 177 -48.13 17.76 53.77
C GLN A 177 -48.26 18.19 55.24
N ASN A 178 -47.59 17.48 56.15
CA ASN A 178 -47.71 17.71 57.59
C ASN A 178 -46.50 18.46 58.19
N LYS A 179 -45.53 18.84 57.36
CA LYS A 179 -44.27 19.52 57.74
C LYS A 179 -43.40 18.75 58.73
N GLN A 180 -43.65 17.44 58.91
CA GLN A 180 -42.86 16.61 59.81
C GLN A 180 -41.47 16.35 59.22
N GLU A 181 -40.45 16.52 60.06
CA GLU A 181 -39.05 16.30 59.72
C GLU A 181 -38.54 15.00 60.36
N THR A 182 -37.89 14.14 59.57
CA THR A 182 -37.16 12.97 60.05
C THR A 182 -35.68 13.12 59.69
N HIS A 183 -34.80 12.78 60.62
CA HIS A 183 -33.36 12.98 60.50
C HIS A 183 -32.60 11.66 60.70
N PHE A 184 -31.81 11.29 59.71
CA PHE A 184 -31.04 10.06 59.65
C PHE A 184 -29.55 10.38 59.68
N THR A 185 -28.84 9.77 60.61
CA THR A 185 -27.40 9.87 60.86
C THR A 185 -26.82 8.48 61.03
N THR A 186 -25.50 8.35 60.97
CA THR A 186 -24.80 7.09 61.25
C THR A 186 -25.02 6.56 62.66
N SER A 187 -25.44 7.40 63.62
CA SER A 187 -25.67 6.99 65.01
C SER A 187 -27.10 6.49 65.28
N ASN A 188 -28.08 6.88 64.45
CA ASN A 188 -29.49 6.55 64.67
C ASN A 188 -30.13 5.77 63.50
N SER A 189 -29.36 5.43 62.46
CA SER A 189 -29.85 4.76 61.26
C SER A 189 -28.75 3.97 60.54
N PRO A 190 -29.08 3.05 59.62
CA PRO A 190 -28.10 2.30 58.80
C PRO A 190 -27.40 3.13 57.70
N LEU A 191 -27.45 4.46 57.77
CA LEU A 191 -26.77 5.35 56.84
C LEU A 191 -25.24 5.14 56.95
N CYS A 192 -24.54 4.94 55.83
CA CYS A 192 -23.12 4.59 55.83
C CYS A 192 -22.18 5.80 56.02
N SER A 193 -22.68 7.03 55.87
CA SER A 193 -21.94 8.26 56.18
C SER A 193 -22.88 9.46 56.32
N ASN A 194 -22.53 10.39 57.22
CA ASN A 194 -23.26 11.65 57.37
C ASN A 194 -22.93 12.67 56.25
N TYR A 195 -22.00 12.36 55.35
CA TYR A 195 -21.65 13.19 54.20
C TYR A 195 -22.40 12.70 52.96
N VAL A 196 -23.62 13.20 52.77
CA VAL A 196 -24.53 12.80 51.69
C VAL A 196 -24.44 13.79 50.54
N ARG A 197 -24.10 13.30 49.34
CA ARG A 197 -23.74 14.14 48.19
C ARG A 197 -24.71 14.07 47.02
N SER A 198 -25.43 12.97 46.87
CA SER A 198 -26.36 12.82 45.74
C SER A 198 -27.53 11.92 46.10
N LEU A 199 -28.71 12.28 45.61
CA LEU A 199 -29.98 11.59 45.83
C LEU A 199 -30.65 11.32 44.48
N SER A 200 -31.13 10.09 44.28
CA SER A 200 -31.87 9.73 43.08
C SER A 200 -32.84 8.59 43.35
N ILE A 201 -33.69 8.25 42.39
CA ILE A 201 -34.57 7.09 42.47
C ILE A 201 -34.38 6.17 41.27
N ASP A 202 -34.50 4.87 41.49
CA ASP A 202 -34.46 3.89 40.40
C ASP A 202 -35.82 3.70 39.70
N GLY A 203 -35.88 2.76 38.76
CA GLY A 203 -37.11 2.39 38.05
C GLY A 203 -38.18 1.74 38.94
N LYS A 204 -37.82 1.19 40.10
CA LYS A 204 -38.74 0.62 41.10
C LYS A 204 -39.18 1.65 42.14
N GLY A 205 -38.64 2.86 42.08
CA GLY A 205 -38.91 3.95 43.01
C GLY A 205 -38.20 3.80 44.35
N GLN A 206 -37.12 3.01 44.44
CA GLN A 206 -36.23 2.96 45.60
C GLN A 206 -35.36 4.22 45.63
N LEU A 207 -35.10 4.77 46.82
CA LEU A 207 -34.23 5.94 46.98
C LEU A 207 -32.77 5.49 47.06
N TRP A 208 -31.94 6.06 46.21
CA TRP A 208 -30.50 5.85 46.16
C TRP A 208 -29.82 7.05 46.79
N VAL A 209 -28.98 6.80 47.79
CA VAL A 209 -28.32 7.81 48.62
C VAL A 209 -26.81 7.63 48.50
N GLY A 210 -26.20 8.49 47.69
CA GLY A 210 -24.75 8.50 47.46
C GLY A 210 -24.02 9.28 48.55
N THR A 211 -23.05 8.64 49.19
CA THR A 211 -22.27 9.22 50.28
C THR A 211 -20.77 9.15 50.01
N VAL A 212 -19.95 9.69 50.92
CA VAL A 212 -18.48 9.57 50.86
C VAL A 212 -17.99 8.13 51.09
N ASN A 213 -18.75 7.30 51.81
CA ASN A 213 -18.35 5.94 52.20
C ASN A 213 -19.14 4.84 51.51
N GLY A 214 -19.87 5.15 50.44
CA GLY A 214 -20.60 4.19 49.63
C GLY A 214 -22.02 4.65 49.33
N LEU A 215 -22.84 3.69 48.93
CA LEU A 215 -24.22 3.88 48.50
C LEU A 215 -25.18 3.21 49.49
N ASN A 216 -26.20 3.93 49.93
CA ASN A 216 -27.37 3.32 50.57
C ASN A 216 -28.55 3.28 49.60
N ILE A 217 -29.31 2.19 49.62
CA ILE A 217 -30.58 2.04 48.89
C ILE A 217 -31.69 1.83 49.91
N ILE A 218 -32.76 2.62 49.80
CA ILE A 218 -33.94 2.56 50.67
C ILE A 218 -35.15 2.21 49.82
N ASP A 219 -35.78 1.07 50.09
CA ASP A 219 -36.95 0.61 49.34
C ASP A 219 -38.24 1.39 49.69
N ALA A 220 -39.40 0.87 49.30
CA ALA A 220 -40.69 1.47 49.62
C ALA A 220 -41.16 1.14 51.06
N GLN A 221 -40.68 0.03 51.62
CA GLN A 221 -40.97 -0.47 52.95
C GLN A 221 -40.05 0.14 54.02
N GLY A 222 -39.00 0.85 53.61
CA GLY A 222 -38.02 1.46 54.50
C GLY A 222 -36.84 0.55 54.84
N LYS A 223 -36.64 -0.56 54.12
CA LYS A 223 -35.46 -1.41 54.28
C LYS A 223 -34.25 -0.73 53.66
N TRP A 224 -33.14 -0.75 54.39
CA TRP A 224 -31.87 -0.20 53.97
C TRP A 224 -30.95 -1.31 53.44
N GLN A 225 -30.27 -1.03 52.34
CA GLN A 225 -29.18 -1.84 51.80
C GLN A 225 -27.95 -0.96 51.63
N TYR A 226 -26.77 -1.48 51.97
CA TYR A 226 -25.48 -0.83 51.77
C TYR A 226 -24.75 -1.49 50.60
N ILE A 227 -24.14 -0.67 49.74
CA ILE A 227 -23.26 -1.09 48.65
C ILE A 227 -21.97 -0.28 48.75
N GLY A 228 -20.86 -0.98 49.01
CA GLY A 228 -19.52 -0.42 49.09
C GLY A 228 -18.59 -0.96 48.02
N SER A 229 -17.38 -0.43 48.00
CA SER A 229 -16.28 -0.90 47.18
C SER A 229 -15.56 -2.05 47.84
N ASN A 230 -15.34 -3.12 47.08
CA ASN A 230 -14.62 -4.30 47.49
C ASN A 230 -13.71 -4.75 46.34
N SER A 231 -12.39 -4.66 46.52
CA SER A 231 -11.42 -5.04 45.48
C SER A 231 -11.47 -6.51 45.09
N LEU A 232 -12.10 -7.36 45.90
CA LEU A 232 -12.29 -8.78 45.64
C LEU A 232 -13.59 -9.08 44.86
N ASP A 233 -14.50 -8.11 44.75
CA ASP A 233 -15.78 -8.24 44.06
C ASP A 233 -15.86 -7.25 42.88
N GLU A 234 -15.65 -7.74 41.66
CA GLU A 234 -15.77 -6.96 40.42
C GLU A 234 -17.17 -6.37 40.19
N GLY A 235 -18.21 -6.89 40.86
CA GLY A 235 -19.57 -6.38 40.81
C GLY A 235 -19.87 -5.30 41.86
N SER A 236 -18.92 -5.02 42.75
CA SER A 236 -19.03 -4.00 43.79
C SER A 236 -18.84 -2.58 43.22
N LEU A 237 -19.02 -1.57 44.07
CA LEU A 237 -18.81 -0.19 43.66
C LEU A 237 -17.33 0.06 43.35
N SER A 238 -16.99 0.70 42.23
CA SER A 238 -15.59 0.94 41.86
C SER A 238 -14.82 1.78 42.88
N GLN A 239 -15.51 2.65 43.63
CA GLN A 239 -14.95 3.44 44.73
C GLN A 239 -16.08 3.92 45.65
N ASN A 240 -15.83 3.97 46.97
CA ASN A 240 -16.80 4.39 47.98
C ASN A 240 -17.31 5.85 47.83
N SER A 241 -16.49 6.76 47.31
CA SER A 241 -16.86 8.18 47.27
C SER A 241 -17.80 8.49 46.10
N VAL A 242 -19.11 8.31 46.33
CA VAL A 242 -20.15 8.62 45.36
C VAL A 242 -20.33 10.14 45.26
N ARG A 243 -20.28 10.66 44.03
CA ARG A 243 -20.42 12.09 43.72
C ARG A 243 -21.74 12.45 43.07
N CYS A 244 -22.25 11.59 42.20
CA CYS A 244 -23.51 11.82 41.52
C CYS A 244 -24.22 10.51 41.18
N ILE A 245 -25.54 10.56 41.15
CA ILE A 245 -26.40 9.44 40.75
C ILE A 245 -27.41 9.96 39.73
N LEU A 246 -27.45 9.34 38.55
CA LEU A 246 -28.36 9.70 37.48
C LEU A 246 -29.13 8.46 37.03
N ARG A 247 -30.46 8.58 36.89
CA ARG A 247 -31.28 7.59 36.22
C ARG A 247 -31.44 7.96 34.75
N ASP A 248 -31.08 7.07 33.84
CA ASP A 248 -31.27 7.28 32.40
C ASP A 248 -32.71 6.97 31.93
N ASN A 249 -32.96 7.17 30.63
CA ASN A 249 -34.27 6.93 30.02
C ASN A 249 -34.66 5.44 29.99
N LEU A 250 -33.68 4.54 29.97
CA LEU A 250 -33.86 3.09 30.06
C LEU A 250 -34.05 2.61 31.51
N LYS A 251 -34.11 3.53 32.47
CA LYS A 251 -34.19 3.28 33.92
C LYS A 251 -32.92 2.63 34.50
N GLY A 252 -31.81 2.69 33.78
CA GLY A 252 -30.48 2.37 34.28
C GLY A 252 -29.96 3.44 35.24
N MET A 253 -29.21 3.01 36.25
CA MET A 253 -28.61 3.87 37.27
C MET A 253 -27.13 4.06 36.98
N TRP A 254 -26.74 5.30 36.73
CA TRP A 254 -25.36 5.73 36.59
C TRP A 254 -24.89 6.33 37.91
N VAL A 255 -23.80 5.80 38.46
CA VAL A 255 -23.20 6.26 39.71
C VAL A 255 -21.78 6.74 39.41
N GLY A 256 -21.59 8.05 39.47
CA GLY A 256 -20.28 8.68 39.34
C GLY A 256 -19.56 8.74 40.67
N THR A 257 -18.31 8.28 40.68
CA THR A 257 -17.42 8.30 41.85
C THR A 257 -16.31 9.33 41.65
N TYR A 258 -15.58 9.66 42.72
CA TYR A 258 -14.54 10.69 42.65
C TYR A 258 -13.27 10.22 41.91
N PHE A 259 -12.79 9.00 42.20
CA PHE A 259 -11.58 8.41 41.58
C PHE A 259 -11.86 7.12 40.79
N GLY A 260 -12.96 6.43 41.06
CA GLY A 260 -13.29 5.13 40.44
C GLY A 260 -14.07 5.23 39.12
N GLY A 261 -14.23 6.44 38.54
CA GLY A 261 -15.02 6.65 37.33
C GLY A 261 -16.51 6.39 37.53
N LEU A 262 -17.13 5.65 36.60
CA LEU A 262 -18.57 5.41 36.54
C LEU A 262 -18.92 3.96 36.83
N ASN A 263 -20.01 3.76 37.57
CA ASN A 263 -20.65 2.47 37.74
C ASN A 263 -22.03 2.53 37.09
N TYR A 264 -22.42 1.46 36.40
CA TYR A 264 -23.73 1.38 35.76
C TYR A 264 -24.47 0.14 36.25
N TYR A 265 -25.70 0.33 36.73
CA TYR A 265 -26.58 -0.73 37.19
C TYR A 265 -27.88 -0.74 36.41
N HIS A 266 -28.25 -1.93 35.91
CA HIS A 266 -29.58 -2.18 35.38
C HIS A 266 -30.01 -3.62 35.69
N PRO A 267 -31.25 -3.87 36.16
CA PRO A 267 -31.69 -5.21 36.53
C PRO A 267 -31.57 -6.24 35.40
N GLN A 268 -31.81 -5.84 34.15
CA GLN A 268 -31.71 -6.74 32.99
C GLN A 268 -30.26 -7.06 32.58
N LYS A 269 -29.26 -6.31 33.06
CA LYS A 269 -27.83 -6.56 32.77
C LYS A 269 -27.25 -7.67 33.65
N ASN A 270 -27.75 -7.81 34.88
CA ASN A 270 -27.24 -8.78 35.87
C ASN A 270 -27.86 -10.17 35.69
N ARG A 271 -27.66 -10.80 34.53
CA ARG A 271 -28.18 -12.16 34.23
C ARG A 271 -27.31 -13.29 34.78
N PHE A 272 -26.01 -13.02 34.93
CA PHE A 272 -25.01 -14.00 35.31
C PHE A 272 -24.31 -13.57 36.60
N THR A 273 -24.12 -14.51 37.51
CA THR A 273 -23.34 -14.36 38.74
C THR A 273 -22.01 -15.07 38.57
N LYS A 274 -20.90 -14.37 38.83
CA LYS A 274 -19.55 -14.92 38.76
C LYS A 274 -19.14 -15.42 40.14
N ILE A 275 -18.69 -16.67 40.23
CA ILE A 275 -18.10 -17.26 41.45
C ILE A 275 -16.63 -17.52 41.15
N ARG A 276 -15.72 -16.93 41.93
CA ARG A 276 -14.27 -17.08 41.77
C ARG A 276 -13.60 -17.46 43.08
N HIS A 277 -12.50 -18.19 43.00
CA HIS A 277 -11.64 -18.45 44.16
C HIS A 277 -10.93 -17.15 44.56
N ASN A 278 -10.79 -16.90 45.87
CA ASN A 278 -10.13 -15.72 46.37
C ASN A 278 -8.61 -15.79 46.11
N ARG A 279 -8.08 -14.87 45.28
CA ARG A 279 -6.65 -14.80 44.91
C ARG A 279 -5.71 -14.52 46.08
N SER A 280 -6.19 -13.94 47.19
CA SER A 280 -5.30 -13.49 48.26
C SER A 280 -4.93 -14.57 49.29
N ILE A 281 -5.55 -15.75 49.25
CA ILE A 281 -5.42 -16.75 50.32
C ILE A 281 -4.50 -17.91 49.93
N ASP A 282 -4.37 -18.29 48.65
CA ASP A 282 -3.45 -19.35 48.24
C ASP A 282 -2.95 -19.17 46.80
N ALA A 283 -1.69 -18.73 46.64
CA ALA A 283 -1.03 -18.56 45.34
C ALA A 283 -0.88 -19.88 44.54
N ASN A 284 -1.14 -21.04 45.15
CA ASN A 284 -0.96 -22.36 44.57
C ASN A 284 -2.26 -23.04 44.10
N ASN A 285 -3.43 -22.44 44.36
CA ASN A 285 -4.73 -23.04 44.01
C ASN A 285 -5.23 -22.53 42.66
N HIS A 286 -5.14 -23.40 41.66
CA HIS A 286 -5.48 -23.11 40.26
C HIS A 286 -7.00 -22.96 40.07
N ASN A 287 -7.43 -21.84 39.48
CA ASN A 287 -8.83 -21.47 39.18
C ASN A 287 -9.55 -22.36 38.15
N ILE A 288 -8.95 -23.48 37.74
CA ILE A 288 -9.46 -24.36 36.68
C ILE A 288 -10.39 -25.37 37.34
N THR A 289 -11.69 -25.07 37.33
CA THR A 289 -12.73 -26.02 37.74
C THR A 289 -13.01 -26.99 36.60
N SER A 290 -12.68 -28.27 36.80
CA SER A 290 -12.89 -29.37 35.85
C SER A 290 -14.24 -30.08 36.05
N PHE A 291 -14.84 -29.98 37.24
CA PHE A 291 -16.10 -30.67 37.55
C PHE A 291 -16.93 -29.88 38.56
N ILE A 292 -18.26 -29.96 38.49
CA ILE A 292 -19.17 -29.28 39.40
C ILE A 292 -20.29 -30.24 39.82
N THR A 293 -20.57 -30.32 41.11
CA THR A 293 -21.79 -30.97 41.65
C THR A 293 -22.24 -30.26 42.92
N GLN A 294 -23.43 -30.62 43.43
CA GLN A 294 -24.01 -30.02 44.62
C GLN A 294 -24.47 -31.10 45.61
N ASP A 295 -24.13 -30.94 46.88
CA ASP A 295 -24.60 -31.84 47.95
C ASP A 295 -26.00 -31.47 48.47
N SER A 296 -26.55 -32.32 49.34
CA SER A 296 -27.88 -32.12 49.94
C SER A 296 -27.97 -30.87 50.83
N ARG A 297 -26.83 -30.32 51.29
CA ARG A 297 -26.73 -29.07 52.07
C ARG A 297 -26.57 -27.84 51.17
N GLN A 298 -26.75 -28.00 49.86
CA GLN A 298 -26.60 -26.96 48.85
C GLN A 298 -25.16 -26.46 48.67
N ARG A 299 -24.13 -27.13 49.20
CA ARG A 299 -22.72 -26.75 48.96
C ARG A 299 -22.27 -27.26 47.61
N LEU A 300 -21.48 -26.45 46.88
CA LEU A 300 -20.91 -26.87 45.61
C LEU A 300 -19.60 -27.62 45.85
N TRP A 301 -19.47 -28.78 45.23
CA TRP A 301 -18.24 -29.58 45.21
C TRP A 301 -17.62 -29.45 43.83
N LEU A 302 -16.41 -28.92 43.81
CA LEU A 302 -15.70 -28.51 42.62
C LEU A 302 -14.44 -29.37 42.47
N GLY A 303 -14.35 -30.10 41.36
CA GLY A 303 -13.10 -30.72 40.96
C GLY A 303 -12.19 -29.67 40.34
N THR A 304 -10.93 -29.61 40.77
CA THR A 304 -9.92 -28.72 40.20
C THR A 304 -8.63 -29.49 39.93
N ASN A 305 -7.66 -28.85 39.27
CA ASN A 305 -6.30 -29.40 39.16
C ASN A 305 -5.50 -29.28 40.47
N GLY A 306 -6.02 -28.55 41.47
CA GLY A 306 -5.43 -28.33 42.79
C GLY A 306 -6.09 -29.14 43.91
N GLY A 307 -6.97 -30.10 43.59
CA GLY A 307 -7.75 -30.89 44.54
C GLY A 307 -9.24 -30.59 44.44
N ILE A 308 -9.97 -30.88 45.51
CA ILE A 308 -11.41 -30.64 45.63
C ILE A 308 -11.63 -29.32 46.35
N ALA A 309 -12.41 -28.41 45.77
CA ALA A 309 -12.86 -27.19 46.43
C ALA A 309 -14.35 -27.28 46.78
N ILE A 310 -14.71 -26.87 47.98
CA ILE A 310 -16.07 -26.90 48.52
C ILE A 310 -16.50 -25.46 48.75
N TYR A 311 -17.53 -25.01 48.02
CA TYR A 311 -18.06 -23.65 48.14
C TYR A 311 -19.38 -23.64 48.92
N ASP A 312 -19.40 -22.86 49.99
CA ASP A 312 -20.60 -22.61 50.80
C ASP A 312 -21.26 -21.30 50.39
N HIS A 313 -22.51 -21.39 49.93
CA HIS A 313 -23.29 -20.23 49.47
C HIS A 313 -23.68 -19.26 50.60
N GLN A 314 -23.75 -19.71 51.86
CA GLN A 314 -24.13 -18.87 53.00
C GLN A 314 -22.94 -18.08 53.53
N GLN A 315 -21.76 -18.72 53.58
CA GLN A 315 -20.55 -18.12 54.12
C GLN A 315 -19.70 -17.42 53.04
N HIS A 316 -20.03 -17.61 51.76
CA HIS A 316 -19.23 -17.13 50.62
C HIS A 316 -17.75 -17.55 50.72
N ALA A 317 -17.49 -18.74 51.26
CA ALA A 317 -16.17 -19.25 51.58
C ALA A 317 -15.87 -20.56 50.85
N PHE A 318 -14.58 -20.82 50.62
CA PHE A 318 -14.07 -22.05 50.01
C PHE A 318 -13.26 -22.86 51.03
N ASN A 319 -13.52 -24.16 51.10
CA ASN A 319 -12.69 -25.14 51.79
C ASN A 319 -12.05 -26.08 50.77
N TYR A 320 -10.86 -26.60 51.06
CA TYR A 320 -10.11 -27.44 50.11
C TYR A 320 -9.75 -28.80 50.71
N ILE A 321 -9.76 -29.83 49.87
CA ILE A 321 -9.24 -31.18 50.16
C ILE A 321 -8.20 -31.50 49.08
N THR A 322 -6.98 -31.77 49.49
CA THR A 322 -5.80 -31.92 48.63
C THR A 322 -5.06 -33.22 48.92
N THR A 323 -3.90 -33.42 48.29
CA THR A 323 -2.97 -34.50 48.61
C THR A 323 -2.50 -34.47 50.07
N LYS A 324 -2.51 -33.31 50.73
CA LYS A 324 -2.20 -33.18 52.17
C LYS A 324 -3.27 -33.84 53.05
N ASP A 325 -4.50 -33.94 52.54
CA ASP A 325 -5.68 -34.44 53.25
C ASP A 325 -5.98 -35.92 52.93
N GLY A 326 -5.12 -36.57 52.13
CA GLY A 326 -5.21 -37.99 51.79
C GLY A 326 -5.62 -38.31 50.35
N LEU A 327 -5.79 -37.30 49.47
CA LEU A 327 -5.94 -37.57 48.03
C LEU A 327 -4.62 -38.09 47.45
N ARG A 328 -4.70 -39.03 46.49
CA ARG A 328 -3.50 -39.53 45.79
C ARG A 328 -3.03 -38.61 44.66
N SER A 329 -3.96 -37.82 44.10
CA SER A 329 -3.69 -36.85 43.03
C SER A 329 -4.63 -35.65 43.21
N ASN A 330 -4.11 -34.45 42.97
CA ASN A 330 -4.88 -33.21 43.00
C ASN A 330 -5.63 -32.95 41.68
N ASP A 331 -5.38 -33.73 40.62
CA ASP A 331 -6.03 -33.52 39.33
C ASP A 331 -7.36 -34.27 39.25
N ILE A 332 -8.41 -33.62 39.74
CA ILE A 332 -9.75 -34.20 39.85
C ILE A 332 -10.46 -34.18 38.50
N LYS A 333 -11.01 -35.33 38.08
CA LYS A 333 -11.67 -35.48 36.77
C LYS A 333 -13.17 -35.78 36.85
N SER A 334 -13.62 -36.36 37.95
CA SER A 334 -15.03 -36.70 38.17
C SER A 334 -15.39 -36.70 39.65
N ILE A 335 -16.62 -36.28 39.96
CA ILE A 335 -17.18 -36.35 41.32
C ILE A 335 -18.60 -36.89 41.22
N TYR A 336 -18.95 -37.86 42.04
CA TYR A 336 -20.28 -38.44 42.13
C TYR A 336 -20.70 -38.54 43.59
N ILE A 337 -21.86 -37.97 43.91
CA ILE A 337 -22.46 -38.05 45.24
C ILE A 337 -23.44 -39.21 45.22
N HIS A 338 -23.18 -40.21 46.05
CA HIS A 338 -24.01 -41.40 46.05
C HIS A 338 -25.29 -41.17 46.84
N PRO A 339 -26.47 -41.47 46.25
CA PRO A 339 -27.75 -41.00 46.78
C PRO A 339 -28.14 -41.65 48.11
N THR A 340 -27.65 -42.86 48.42
CA THR A 340 -28.08 -43.63 49.61
C THR A 340 -27.12 -43.56 50.80
N ASP A 341 -25.80 -43.56 50.59
CA ASP A 341 -24.81 -43.53 51.67
C ASP A 341 -24.29 -42.10 51.94
N GLY A 342 -24.57 -41.15 51.04
CA GLY A 342 -24.14 -39.76 51.13
C GLY A 342 -22.64 -39.55 50.90
N ASN A 343 -21.87 -40.60 50.58
CA ASN A 343 -20.43 -40.48 50.35
C ASN A 343 -20.15 -39.84 48.98
N ILE A 344 -18.99 -39.20 48.88
CA ILE A 344 -18.55 -38.50 47.67
C ILE A 344 -17.43 -39.32 47.02
N TYR A 345 -17.74 -39.88 45.87
CA TYR A 345 -16.84 -40.67 45.05
C TYR A 345 -16.14 -39.76 44.06
N VAL A 346 -14.81 -39.76 44.08
CA VAL A 346 -13.98 -38.82 43.33
C VAL A 346 -12.99 -39.59 42.48
N GLY A 347 -13.01 -39.35 41.18
CA GLY A 347 -12.03 -39.88 40.24
C GLY A 347 -10.93 -38.84 40.01
N ALA A 348 -9.68 -39.24 40.25
CA ALA A 348 -8.51 -38.39 40.02
C ALA A 348 -7.59 -39.01 38.96
N GLN A 349 -6.95 -38.16 38.15
CA GLN A 349 -5.98 -38.61 37.15
C GLN A 349 -4.78 -39.25 37.85
N LEU A 350 -4.46 -40.50 37.48
CA LEU A 350 -3.47 -41.39 38.11
C LEU A 350 -3.72 -41.68 39.61
N GLY A 351 -4.80 -41.15 40.19
CA GLY A 351 -5.08 -41.22 41.63
C GLY A 351 -6.03 -42.34 42.05
N GLY A 352 -6.73 -42.97 41.09
CA GLY A 352 -7.75 -43.97 41.38
C GLY A 352 -9.07 -43.37 41.84
N LEU A 353 -9.86 -44.19 42.54
CA LEU A 353 -11.14 -43.81 43.13
C LEU A 353 -10.92 -43.40 44.59
N CYS A 354 -11.23 -42.16 44.92
CA CYS A 354 -11.24 -41.66 46.28
C CYS A 354 -12.68 -41.59 46.81
N ILE A 355 -12.93 -42.06 48.02
CA ILE A 355 -14.20 -41.91 48.73
C ILE A 355 -13.98 -40.89 49.85
N VAL A 356 -14.70 -39.79 49.78
CA VAL A 356 -14.64 -38.67 50.73
C VAL A 356 -15.91 -38.66 51.56
N ASN A 357 -15.76 -38.65 52.88
CA ASN A 357 -16.88 -38.43 53.77
C ASN A 357 -17.20 -36.92 53.83
N PRO A 358 -18.42 -36.48 53.50
CA PRO A 358 -18.76 -35.05 53.41
C PRO A 358 -18.83 -34.30 54.75
N HIS A 359 -18.75 -35.03 55.88
CA HIS A 359 -18.80 -34.49 57.24
C HIS A 359 -17.43 -34.44 57.91
N THR A 360 -16.66 -35.54 57.83
CA THR A 360 -15.33 -35.64 58.46
C THR A 360 -14.20 -35.23 57.53
N HIS A 361 -14.47 -35.10 56.23
CA HIS A 361 -13.47 -34.90 55.16
C HIS A 361 -12.41 -36.01 55.07
N GLN A 362 -12.63 -37.15 55.73
CA GLN A 362 -11.73 -38.30 55.65
C GLN A 362 -11.76 -38.88 54.22
N VAL A 363 -10.57 -39.12 53.67
CA VAL A 363 -10.36 -39.68 52.32
C VAL A 363 -9.92 -41.13 52.41
N LYS A 364 -10.59 -42.02 51.67
CA LYS A 364 -10.16 -43.42 51.43
C LYS A 364 -9.86 -43.61 49.95
N VAL A 365 -8.75 -44.25 49.60
CA VAL A 365 -8.30 -44.40 48.21
C VAL A 365 -8.30 -45.87 47.79
N TYR A 366 -8.83 -46.14 46.60
CA TYR A 366 -8.89 -47.47 45.98
C TYR A 366 -8.31 -47.42 44.57
N THR A 367 -7.38 -48.34 44.27
CA THR A 367 -6.74 -48.44 42.95
C THR A 367 -6.87 -49.85 42.39
N THR A 368 -6.85 -49.97 41.07
CA THR A 368 -6.93 -51.27 40.40
C THR A 368 -5.55 -51.92 40.44
N GLN A 369 -5.37 -52.98 41.24
CA GLN A 369 -4.15 -53.78 41.27
C GLN A 369 -4.19 -54.85 40.17
N THR A 370 -3.87 -54.47 38.94
CA THR A 370 -3.61 -55.42 37.84
C THR A 370 -2.29 -55.03 37.17
N GLY A 371 -1.37 -55.99 37.06
CA GLY A 371 0.01 -55.76 36.62
C GLY A 371 0.12 -55.31 35.15
N ASN A 372 1.19 -54.54 34.89
CA ASN A 372 1.62 -53.85 33.66
C ASN A 372 0.88 -52.54 33.33
N ALA A 373 1.51 -51.42 33.74
CA ALA A 373 1.27 -50.05 33.28
C ALA A 373 -0.20 -49.56 33.22
N ASP A 374 -1.02 -49.92 34.22
CA ASP A 374 -2.43 -49.55 34.25
C ASP A 374 -2.64 -48.10 34.75
N ASP A 375 -3.20 -47.28 33.87
CA ASP A 375 -3.66 -45.93 34.15
C ASP A 375 -4.88 -45.96 35.10
N ASN A 376 -4.67 -45.57 36.36
CA ASN A 376 -5.70 -45.47 37.41
C ASN A 376 -6.60 -44.20 37.28
N SER A 377 -6.62 -43.55 36.12
CA SER A 377 -7.43 -42.36 35.91
C SER A 377 -8.91 -42.68 35.71
N ILE A 378 -9.76 -42.06 36.52
CA ILE A 378 -11.22 -42.20 36.45
C ILE A 378 -11.80 -40.85 35.99
N TYR A 379 -12.35 -40.83 34.77
CA TYR A 379 -12.87 -39.63 34.11
C TYR A 379 -14.39 -39.47 34.19
N ALA A 380 -15.11 -40.56 34.46
CA ALA A 380 -16.56 -40.53 34.62
C ALA A 380 -16.98 -41.52 35.71
N ILE A 381 -17.95 -41.13 36.53
CA ILE A 381 -18.57 -41.99 37.55
C ILE A 381 -20.07 -41.85 37.42
N MET A 382 -20.77 -42.98 37.38
CA MET A 382 -22.23 -43.05 37.31
C MET A 382 -22.74 -44.21 38.18
N SER A 383 -23.99 -44.15 38.62
CA SER A 383 -24.68 -45.30 39.22
C SER A 383 -24.69 -46.49 38.27
N GLY A 384 -24.33 -47.66 38.77
CA GLY A 384 -24.44 -48.92 38.05
C GLY A 384 -25.87 -49.47 38.00
N PRO A 385 -26.04 -50.68 37.46
CA PRO A 385 -27.33 -51.35 37.36
C PRO A 385 -28.01 -51.61 38.72
N THR A 386 -27.21 -51.73 39.78
CA THR A 386 -27.69 -51.87 41.17
C THR A 386 -27.25 -50.67 42.00
N THR A 387 -27.97 -50.39 43.09
CA THR A 387 -27.62 -49.31 44.05
C THR A 387 -26.28 -49.52 44.76
N GLN A 388 -25.68 -50.71 44.63
CA GLN A 388 -24.40 -51.08 45.23
C GLN A 388 -23.24 -51.08 44.23
N THR A 389 -23.50 -50.73 42.97
CA THR A 389 -22.48 -50.72 41.91
C THR A 389 -22.34 -49.33 41.33
N LEU A 390 -21.10 -48.95 41.02
CA LEU A 390 -20.76 -47.75 40.26
C LEU A 390 -20.11 -48.16 38.94
N LEU A 391 -20.46 -47.45 37.87
CA LEU A 391 -19.78 -47.54 36.59
C LEU A 391 -18.72 -46.45 36.51
N LEU A 392 -17.50 -46.87 36.15
CA LEU A 392 -16.32 -46.02 36.07
C LEU A 392 -15.83 -45.99 34.63
N GLY A 393 -15.70 -44.79 34.07
CA GLY A 393 -15.03 -44.56 32.80
C GLY A 393 -13.55 -44.32 33.01
N THR A 394 -12.70 -45.19 32.48
CA THR A 394 -11.24 -45.10 32.57
C THR A 394 -10.62 -44.92 31.18
N LEU A 395 -9.30 -44.67 31.12
CA LEU A 395 -8.58 -44.64 29.85
C LEU A 395 -8.38 -46.04 29.22
N THR A 396 -8.63 -47.10 29.98
CA THR A 396 -8.57 -48.49 29.51
C THR A 396 -9.93 -49.10 29.18
N GLY A 397 -11.05 -48.43 29.54
CA GLY A 397 -12.41 -48.89 29.22
C GLY A 397 -13.42 -48.57 30.33
N LEU A 398 -14.51 -49.33 30.37
CA LEU A 398 -15.46 -49.29 31.47
C LEU A 398 -15.08 -50.32 32.54
N ARG A 399 -15.16 -49.92 33.82
CA ARG A 399 -15.04 -50.83 34.97
C ARG A 399 -16.24 -50.65 35.90
N SER A 400 -16.57 -51.67 36.67
CA SER A 400 -17.55 -51.57 37.75
C SER A 400 -16.86 -51.57 39.11
N PHE A 401 -17.39 -50.83 40.08
CA PHE A 401 -16.93 -50.82 41.46
C PHE A 401 -18.10 -51.13 42.40
N ASN A 402 -17.91 -52.09 43.30
CA ASN A 402 -18.91 -52.42 44.32
C ASN A 402 -18.69 -51.55 45.55
N THR A 403 -19.70 -50.79 45.96
CA THR A 403 -19.61 -49.82 47.06
C THR A 403 -19.55 -50.45 48.45
N ILE A 404 -19.93 -51.73 48.58
CA ILE A 404 -19.90 -52.49 49.84
C ILE A 404 -18.60 -53.29 49.97
N THR A 405 -18.25 -54.08 48.96
CA THR A 405 -17.04 -54.92 49.00
C THR A 405 -15.77 -54.15 48.66
N HIS A 406 -15.91 -52.94 48.10
CA HIS A 406 -14.82 -52.08 47.63
C HIS A 406 -13.91 -52.74 46.58
N GLN A 407 -14.46 -53.67 45.80
CA GLN A 407 -13.74 -54.37 44.73
C GLN A 407 -14.10 -53.82 43.35
N PHE A 408 -13.09 -53.76 42.49
CA PHE A 408 -13.25 -53.48 41.07
C PHE A 408 -13.55 -54.77 40.30
N SER A 409 -14.39 -54.69 39.27
CA SER A 409 -14.65 -55.81 38.35
C SER A 409 -14.63 -55.32 36.90
N GLU A 410 -14.16 -56.19 35.99
CA GLU A 410 -14.24 -55.94 34.55
C GLU A 410 -15.68 -56.09 34.05
N ILE A 411 -16.01 -55.35 33.00
CA ILE A 411 -17.33 -55.44 32.33
C ILE A 411 -17.14 -56.15 31.00
N HIS A 412 -17.99 -57.13 30.74
CA HIS A 412 -17.88 -58.00 29.56
C HIS A 412 -19.04 -57.79 28.58
N THR A 413 -18.80 -58.11 27.31
CA THR A 413 -19.87 -58.15 26.30
C THR A 413 -20.74 -59.39 26.45
N VAL A 414 -22.02 -59.32 26.02
CA VAL A 414 -22.88 -60.51 25.89
C VAL A 414 -22.19 -61.55 24.99
N GLY A 415 -21.64 -62.61 25.59
CA GLY A 415 -20.78 -63.60 24.92
C GLY A 415 -19.42 -63.85 25.59
N GLY A 416 -19.06 -63.16 26.68
CA GLY A 416 -17.84 -63.42 27.47
C GLY A 416 -16.61 -62.58 27.09
N ASN A 417 -16.62 -61.94 25.91
CA ASN A 417 -15.47 -61.17 25.44
C ASN A 417 -15.26 -59.88 26.24
N LYS A 418 -13.99 -59.44 26.36
CA LYS A 418 -13.64 -58.13 26.91
C LYS A 418 -14.18 -57.02 26.00
N LEU A 419 -14.63 -55.92 26.60
CA LEU A 419 -15.00 -54.73 25.83
C LEU A 419 -13.77 -54.18 25.09
N PRO A 420 -13.95 -53.59 23.89
CA PRO A 420 -12.89 -52.89 23.20
C PRO A 420 -12.28 -51.81 24.10
N GLN A 421 -10.94 -51.78 24.20
CA GLN A 421 -10.27 -50.73 24.97
C GLN A 421 -10.52 -49.37 24.32
N ARG A 422 -11.21 -48.50 25.06
CA ARG A 422 -11.55 -47.15 24.63
C ARG A 422 -11.36 -46.21 25.81
N LYS A 423 -10.86 -45.02 25.53
CA LYS A 423 -10.64 -43.98 26.53
C LYS A 423 -11.95 -43.27 26.84
N ILE A 424 -12.70 -43.80 27.81
CA ILE A 424 -14.03 -43.29 28.17
C ILE A 424 -13.89 -41.97 28.92
N ARG A 425 -14.53 -40.92 28.40
CA ARG A 425 -14.51 -39.57 28.98
C ARG A 425 -15.85 -39.18 29.61
N VAL A 426 -16.95 -39.67 29.06
CA VAL A 426 -18.32 -39.35 29.53
C VAL A 426 -19.22 -40.58 29.45
N ILE A 427 -20.11 -40.70 30.43
CA ILE A 427 -21.12 -41.75 30.52
C ILE A 427 -22.47 -41.08 30.75
N ALA A 428 -23.49 -41.45 29.98
CA ALA A 428 -24.86 -40.99 30.14
C ALA A 428 -25.84 -42.17 30.05
N GLN A 429 -27.02 -42.04 30.63
CA GLN A 429 -28.07 -43.07 30.56
C GLN A 429 -29.39 -42.46 30.09
N ASP A 430 -30.05 -43.10 29.13
CA ASP A 430 -31.36 -42.65 28.64
C ASP A 430 -32.55 -43.27 29.39
N GLY A 431 -33.76 -42.80 29.09
CA GLY A 431 -35.00 -43.29 29.71
C GLY A 431 -35.33 -44.76 29.40
N LYS A 432 -34.67 -45.39 28.42
CA LYS A 432 -34.77 -46.83 28.14
C LYS A 432 -33.68 -47.64 28.86
N LYS A 433 -32.95 -47.02 29.78
CA LYS A 433 -31.80 -47.60 30.51
C LYS A 433 -30.62 -47.99 29.61
N ARG A 434 -30.51 -47.43 28.41
CA ARG A 434 -29.35 -47.63 27.55
C ARG A 434 -28.20 -46.74 27.99
N LEU A 435 -27.01 -47.30 28.01
CA LEU A 435 -25.77 -46.66 28.43
C LEU A 435 -25.06 -46.04 27.21
N TRP A 436 -24.94 -44.71 27.21
CA TRP A 436 -24.23 -43.95 26.19
C TRP A 436 -22.82 -43.67 26.68
N THR A 437 -21.82 -44.13 25.94
CA THR A 437 -20.41 -43.94 26.28
C THR A 437 -19.74 -43.05 25.24
N GLY A 438 -19.21 -41.92 25.70
CA GLY A 438 -18.38 -41.03 24.89
C GLY A 438 -16.91 -41.27 25.18
N ALA A 439 -16.15 -41.58 24.14
CA ALA A 439 -14.71 -41.78 24.21
C ALA A 439 -13.96 -40.77 23.31
N GLU A 440 -12.63 -40.73 23.43
CA GLU A 440 -11.76 -40.01 22.48
C GLU A 440 -11.91 -40.53 21.04
N ASN A 441 -12.30 -41.79 20.89
CA ASN A 441 -12.45 -42.48 19.61
C ASN A 441 -13.91 -42.83 19.28
N GLY A 442 -14.87 -42.01 19.72
CA GLY A 442 -16.26 -42.10 19.28
C GLY A 442 -17.28 -42.43 20.37
N LEU A 443 -18.54 -42.34 19.95
CA LEU A 443 -19.73 -42.65 20.71
C LEU A 443 -20.18 -44.10 20.47
N ILE A 444 -20.48 -44.82 21.56
CA ILE A 444 -21.15 -46.13 21.51
C ILE A 444 -22.34 -46.12 22.46
N VAL A 445 -23.39 -46.89 22.11
CA VAL A 445 -24.54 -47.11 22.98
C VAL A 445 -24.65 -48.59 23.30
N TYR A 446 -24.86 -48.90 24.57
CA TYR A 446 -25.02 -50.26 25.08
C TYR A 446 -26.39 -50.45 25.75
N GLU A 447 -26.99 -51.61 25.55
CA GLU A 447 -28.02 -52.16 26.42
C GLU A 447 -27.33 -52.87 27.60
N ALA A 448 -27.66 -52.48 28.83
CA ALA A 448 -27.11 -53.10 30.03
C ALA A 448 -28.01 -54.24 30.55
N LYS A 449 -27.45 -55.44 30.74
CA LYS A 449 -28.11 -56.61 31.35
C LYS A 449 -27.24 -57.18 32.47
N GLY A 450 -27.42 -56.68 33.69
CA GLY A 450 -26.52 -57.00 34.81
C GLY A 450 -25.11 -56.46 34.54
N ASN A 451 -24.08 -57.30 34.70
CA ASN A 451 -22.68 -56.95 34.37
C ASN A 451 -22.32 -57.12 32.89
N TRP A 452 -23.30 -57.41 32.02
CA TRP A 452 -23.09 -57.59 30.59
C TRP A 452 -23.58 -56.38 29.80
N LEU A 453 -22.79 -55.96 28.82
CA LEU A 453 -23.16 -54.92 27.86
C LEU A 453 -23.35 -55.51 26.46
N ARG A 454 -24.45 -55.14 25.79
CA ARG A 454 -24.68 -55.44 24.38
C ARG A 454 -24.69 -54.14 23.59
N GLU A 455 -23.89 -54.03 22.54
CA GLU A 455 -23.91 -52.83 21.70
C GLU A 455 -25.24 -52.69 20.96
N GLU A 456 -25.83 -51.49 21.00
CA GLU A 456 -26.98 -51.10 20.18
C GLU A 456 -26.54 -50.26 18.97
N SER A 457 -26.95 -50.68 17.78
CA SER A 457 -26.69 -49.95 16.53
C SER A 457 -27.74 -48.85 16.27
N ILE A 458 -27.91 -47.91 17.21
CA ILE A 458 -28.76 -46.72 17.02
C ILE A 458 -28.15 -45.80 15.94
N ILE A 459 -26.82 -45.79 15.86
CA ILE A 459 -26.05 -44.97 14.93
C ILE A 459 -25.31 -45.91 13.98
N SER A 460 -25.35 -45.60 12.68
CA SER A 460 -24.63 -46.37 11.66
C SER A 460 -23.14 -46.50 12.01
N PRO A 461 -22.53 -47.70 11.86
CA PRO A 461 -21.08 -47.92 12.04
C PRO A 461 -20.19 -46.94 11.26
N LYS A 462 -20.66 -46.46 10.10
CA LYS A 462 -19.93 -45.52 9.23
C LYS A 462 -20.10 -44.05 9.62
N HIS A 463 -20.97 -43.74 10.58
CA HIS A 463 -21.24 -42.37 10.96
C HIS A 463 -20.05 -41.74 11.72
N ILE A 464 -19.75 -40.48 11.44
CA ILE A 464 -18.59 -39.76 12.00
C ILE A 464 -18.52 -39.78 13.53
N LEU A 465 -19.67 -39.67 14.21
CA LEU A 465 -19.78 -39.77 15.68
C LEU A 465 -19.17 -41.03 16.30
N ARG A 466 -19.00 -42.12 15.54
CA ARG A 466 -18.37 -43.35 16.04
C ARG A 466 -16.84 -43.31 16.00
N HIS A 467 -16.26 -42.25 15.45
CA HIS A 467 -14.83 -42.09 15.17
C HIS A 467 -14.25 -40.76 15.65
N ILE A 468 -15.05 -39.85 16.21
CA ILE A 468 -14.59 -38.54 16.74
C ILE A 468 -14.71 -38.45 18.26
N ALA A 469 -13.89 -37.59 18.87
CA ALA A 469 -13.91 -37.38 20.31
C ALA A 469 -15.26 -36.80 20.80
N ILE A 470 -15.76 -37.35 21.91
CA ILE A 470 -17.01 -36.95 22.54
C ILE A 470 -16.71 -36.26 23.86
N ASN A 471 -17.10 -34.99 23.99
CA ASN A 471 -16.84 -34.17 25.16
C ASN A 471 -17.98 -34.25 26.18
N SER A 472 -19.23 -34.21 25.72
CA SER A 472 -20.42 -34.25 26.58
C SER A 472 -21.58 -34.95 25.90
N ILE A 473 -22.46 -35.53 26.72
CA ILE A 473 -23.70 -36.18 26.28
C ILE A 473 -24.81 -35.74 27.23
N THR A 474 -25.88 -35.16 26.67
CA THR A 474 -27.06 -34.74 27.41
C THR A 474 -28.30 -35.32 26.77
N ILE A 475 -29.10 -36.02 27.57
CA ILE A 475 -30.24 -36.77 27.06
C ILE A 475 -31.53 -36.05 27.45
N THR A 476 -32.31 -35.71 26.44
CA THR A 476 -33.67 -35.18 26.57
C THR A 476 -34.67 -36.29 26.24
N PRO A 477 -35.98 -36.15 26.57
CA PRO A 477 -36.95 -37.23 26.38
C PRO A 477 -37.05 -37.79 24.95
N ARG A 478 -36.71 -37.00 23.92
CA ARG A 478 -36.79 -37.41 22.50
C ARG A 478 -35.45 -37.51 21.79
N GLN A 479 -34.41 -36.84 22.28
CA GLN A 479 -33.14 -36.67 21.59
C GLN A 479 -31.95 -36.79 22.55
N ALA A 480 -30.87 -37.41 22.09
CA ALA A 480 -29.55 -37.27 22.70
C ALA A 480 -28.81 -36.12 22.02
N TRP A 481 -28.22 -35.24 22.82
CA TRP A 481 -27.38 -34.13 22.36
C TRP A 481 -25.94 -34.43 22.72
N VAL A 482 -25.07 -34.35 21.72
CA VAL A 482 -23.68 -34.78 21.82
C VAL A 482 -22.77 -33.61 21.45
N GLY A 483 -21.95 -33.20 22.42
CA GLY A 483 -20.94 -32.16 22.24
C GLY A 483 -19.62 -32.77 21.76
N THR A 484 -19.06 -32.18 20.71
CA THR A 484 -17.80 -32.65 20.10
C THR A 484 -16.88 -31.46 19.81
N PRO A 485 -15.60 -31.69 19.47
CA PRO A 485 -14.73 -30.66 18.91
C PRO A 485 -15.19 -30.09 17.55
N HIS A 486 -16.16 -30.74 16.90
CA HIS A 486 -16.64 -30.41 15.56
C HIS A 486 -18.12 -30.00 15.55
N GLY A 487 -18.59 -29.41 16.65
CA GLY A 487 -19.94 -28.88 16.80
C GLY A 487 -20.84 -29.75 17.66
N LEU A 488 -22.12 -29.39 17.64
CA LEU A 488 -23.19 -30.03 18.41
C LEU A 488 -23.97 -30.99 17.51
N TYR A 489 -24.19 -32.21 17.97
CA TYR A 489 -25.02 -33.19 17.26
C TYR A 489 -26.29 -33.49 18.04
N SER A 490 -27.44 -33.49 17.36
CA SER A 490 -28.70 -34.04 17.90
C SER A 490 -28.96 -35.41 17.27
N ILE A 491 -29.34 -36.38 18.08
CA ILE A 491 -29.62 -37.76 17.68
C ILE A 491 -31.03 -38.10 18.16
N ASN A 492 -31.92 -38.46 17.24
CA ASN A 492 -33.26 -38.91 17.62
C ASN A 492 -33.20 -40.29 18.28
N LEU A 493 -33.73 -40.43 19.51
CA LEU A 493 -33.60 -41.67 20.30
C LEU A 493 -34.35 -42.88 19.74
N THR A 494 -35.30 -42.66 18.82
CA THR A 494 -36.13 -43.70 18.20
C THR A 494 -35.69 -44.03 16.78
N SER A 495 -35.48 -43.01 15.94
CA SER A 495 -35.14 -43.18 14.51
C SER A 495 -33.65 -43.21 14.21
N GLY A 496 -32.78 -42.78 15.15
CA GLY A 496 -31.33 -42.69 14.94
C GLY A 496 -30.88 -41.55 14.02
N VAL A 497 -31.81 -40.76 13.46
CA VAL A 497 -31.49 -39.61 12.60
C VAL A 497 -30.63 -38.60 13.36
N THR A 498 -29.51 -38.23 12.75
CA THR A 498 -28.54 -37.27 13.28
C THR A 498 -28.64 -35.93 12.55
N ARG A 499 -28.39 -34.82 13.28
CA ARG A 499 -28.21 -33.48 12.71
C ARG A 499 -27.04 -32.80 13.40
N GLN A 500 -26.21 -32.12 12.63
CA GLN A 500 -25.08 -31.35 13.12
C GLN A 500 -25.44 -29.86 13.13
N TYR A 501 -24.97 -29.16 14.15
CA TYR A 501 -25.01 -27.71 14.27
C TYR A 501 -23.59 -27.18 14.46
N THR A 502 -23.17 -26.28 13.58
CA THR A 502 -21.85 -25.63 13.58
C THR A 502 -21.99 -24.11 13.78
N VAL A 503 -20.86 -23.40 13.71
CA VAL A 503 -20.83 -21.92 13.69
C VAL A 503 -21.72 -21.34 12.59
N ASP A 504 -21.83 -22.01 11.44
CA ASP A 504 -22.69 -21.57 10.32
C ASP A 504 -24.18 -21.59 10.67
N ASN A 505 -24.57 -22.38 11.68
CA ASN A 505 -25.94 -22.43 12.18
C ASN A 505 -26.18 -21.45 13.34
N GLY A 506 -25.16 -20.70 13.78
CA GLY A 506 -25.24 -19.71 14.86
C GLY A 506 -24.58 -20.13 16.18
N LEU A 507 -23.93 -21.31 16.24
CA LEU A 507 -23.15 -21.72 17.41
C LEU A 507 -21.94 -20.79 17.61
N SER A 508 -21.58 -20.44 18.85
CA SER A 508 -20.47 -19.51 19.10
C SER A 508 -19.08 -20.09 18.77
N SER A 509 -18.96 -21.42 18.82
CA SER A 509 -17.80 -22.19 18.37
C SER A 509 -18.13 -23.66 18.19
N ASN A 510 -17.40 -24.34 17.31
CA ASN A 510 -17.50 -25.78 17.10
C ASN A 510 -16.95 -26.60 18.28
N MET A 511 -16.11 -26.03 19.15
CA MET A 511 -15.59 -26.75 20.31
C MET A 511 -16.64 -26.76 21.43
N VAL A 512 -17.46 -27.81 21.51
CA VAL A 512 -18.50 -27.93 22.54
C VAL A 512 -17.99 -28.72 23.74
N TYR A 513 -18.03 -28.13 24.93
CA TYR A 513 -17.54 -28.76 26.16
C TYR A 513 -18.64 -29.42 26.98
N GLY A 514 -19.73 -28.69 27.26
CA GLY A 514 -20.80 -29.13 28.16
C GLY A 514 -22.18 -28.71 27.67
N ILE A 515 -23.19 -29.53 27.98
CA ILE A 515 -24.57 -29.29 27.56
C ILE A 515 -25.49 -29.51 28.76
N VAL A 516 -26.38 -28.56 29.02
CA VAL A 516 -27.39 -28.65 30.08
C VAL A 516 -28.75 -28.30 29.49
N ALA A 517 -29.77 -29.12 29.72
CA ALA A 517 -31.14 -28.80 29.35
C ALA A 517 -31.83 -28.04 30.49
N ASP A 518 -32.45 -26.89 30.20
CA ASP A 518 -33.28 -26.19 31.18
C ASP A 518 -34.67 -26.83 31.32
N LYS A 519 -35.49 -26.35 32.27
CA LYS A 519 -36.86 -26.84 32.51
C LYS A 519 -37.81 -26.62 31.31
N LYS A 520 -37.46 -25.75 30.36
CA LYS A 520 -38.20 -25.48 29.12
C LYS A 520 -37.64 -26.28 27.93
N ASN A 521 -36.71 -27.21 28.16
CA ASN A 521 -35.97 -27.97 27.15
C ASN A 521 -35.11 -27.11 26.20
N ASN A 522 -34.78 -25.87 26.56
CA ASN A 522 -33.71 -25.16 25.86
C ASN A 522 -32.37 -25.73 26.30
N LEU A 523 -31.37 -25.69 25.41
CA LEU A 523 -30.05 -26.23 25.70
C LEU A 523 -29.09 -25.09 25.96
N TRP A 524 -28.40 -25.17 27.09
CA TRP A 524 -27.28 -24.31 27.43
C TRP A 524 -26.00 -25.06 27.14
N ILE A 525 -25.15 -24.49 26.30
CA ILE A 525 -24.02 -25.17 25.69
C ILE A 525 -22.78 -24.32 25.93
N SER A 526 -21.80 -24.86 26.66
CA SER A 526 -20.52 -24.18 26.86
C SER A 526 -19.54 -24.51 25.75
N THR A 527 -18.80 -23.50 25.29
CA THR A 527 -17.84 -23.61 24.19
C THR A 527 -16.49 -22.96 24.54
N ASP A 528 -15.53 -22.96 23.61
CA ASP A 528 -14.27 -22.19 23.76
C ASP A 528 -14.45 -20.67 23.55
N ASN A 529 -15.60 -20.22 23.02
CA ASN A 529 -15.88 -18.82 22.68
C ASN A 529 -17.24 -18.36 23.21
N GLY A 530 -17.55 -18.71 24.45
CA GLY A 530 -18.73 -18.26 25.18
C GLY A 530 -19.75 -19.36 25.40
N LEU A 531 -20.94 -18.93 25.84
CA LEU A 531 -22.07 -19.79 26.18
C LEU A 531 -23.15 -19.62 25.12
N CYS A 532 -23.73 -20.71 24.64
CA CYS A 532 -24.86 -20.70 23.70
C CYS A 532 -26.13 -21.19 24.38
N CYS A 533 -27.25 -20.56 24.09
CA CYS A 533 -28.58 -21.04 24.39
C CYS A 533 -29.27 -21.42 23.08
N TRP A 534 -29.56 -22.70 22.87
CA TRP A 534 -30.40 -23.17 21.77
C TRP A 534 -31.86 -23.19 22.23
N ASN A 535 -32.69 -22.38 21.59
CA ASN A 535 -34.10 -22.29 21.91
C ASN A 535 -34.89 -23.40 21.21
N SER A 536 -35.63 -24.20 21.99
CA SER A 536 -36.34 -25.37 21.49
C SER A 536 -37.56 -25.05 20.62
N GLN A 537 -38.14 -23.84 20.75
CA GLN A 537 -39.35 -23.42 20.04
C GLN A 537 -39.03 -22.87 18.64
N ASN A 538 -38.11 -21.91 18.54
CA ASN A 538 -37.75 -21.27 17.27
C ASN A 538 -36.50 -21.88 16.60
N ARG A 539 -35.80 -22.81 17.29
CA ARG A 539 -34.59 -23.52 16.82
C ARG A 539 -33.42 -22.58 16.47
N GLN A 540 -33.31 -21.45 17.15
CA GLN A 540 -32.21 -20.51 16.97
C GLN A 540 -31.22 -20.55 18.15
N PHE A 541 -29.96 -20.26 17.87
CA PHE A 541 -28.92 -20.06 18.89
C PHE A 541 -28.86 -18.61 19.33
N ARG A 542 -28.63 -18.43 20.63
CA ARG A 542 -28.34 -17.14 21.26
C ARG A 542 -27.03 -17.26 22.02
N ASN A 543 -26.07 -16.40 21.69
CA ASN A 543 -24.71 -16.47 22.22
C ASN A 543 -24.51 -15.43 23.32
N PHE A 544 -23.72 -15.78 24.33
CA PHE A 544 -23.36 -14.94 25.45
C PHE A 544 -21.84 -14.97 25.61
N THR A 545 -21.25 -13.81 25.83
CA THR A 545 -19.81 -13.60 25.98
C THR A 545 -19.50 -12.93 27.31
N ASN A 546 -18.22 -12.71 27.62
CA ASN A 546 -17.79 -12.00 28.82
C ASN A 546 -18.46 -10.62 28.96
N ALA A 547 -18.74 -9.95 27.83
CA ALA A 547 -19.47 -8.68 27.79
C ALA A 547 -20.90 -8.77 28.36
N ASP A 548 -21.53 -9.94 28.29
CA ASP A 548 -22.86 -10.21 28.85
C ASP A 548 -22.84 -10.51 30.36
N GLY A 549 -21.65 -10.69 30.95
CA GLY A 549 -21.47 -10.95 32.38
C GLY A 549 -21.04 -12.37 32.74
N ILE A 550 -20.73 -13.25 31.79
CA ILE A 550 -20.14 -14.56 32.09
C ILE A 550 -18.68 -14.42 32.57
N SER A 551 -18.14 -15.43 33.25
CA SER A 551 -16.81 -15.40 33.88
C SER A 551 -15.65 -15.35 32.90
N SER A 552 -15.74 -16.09 31.78
CA SER A 552 -14.78 -16.12 30.67
C SER A 552 -15.48 -16.65 29.41
N ASN A 553 -14.93 -16.37 28.23
CA ASN A 553 -15.39 -16.98 26.98
C ASN A 553 -14.94 -18.45 26.88
N GLN A 554 -13.77 -18.79 27.41
CA GLN A 554 -13.25 -20.15 27.33
C GLN A 554 -13.76 -20.99 28.51
N PHE A 555 -14.72 -21.87 28.22
CA PHE A 555 -15.20 -22.86 29.19
C PHE A 555 -14.31 -24.11 29.22
N LEU A 556 -14.56 -24.98 30.20
CA LEU A 556 -13.78 -26.19 30.43
C LEU A 556 -14.63 -27.45 30.21
N PRO A 557 -14.02 -28.56 29.74
CA PRO A 557 -14.68 -29.87 29.71
C PRO A 557 -15.17 -30.28 31.10
N ASN A 558 -16.28 -31.02 31.17
CA ASN A 558 -16.88 -31.59 32.39
C ASN A 558 -17.31 -30.59 33.48
N ALA A 559 -17.06 -29.29 33.29
CA ALA A 559 -17.38 -28.26 34.26
C ALA A 559 -18.79 -27.70 34.04
N TYR A 560 -19.81 -28.54 34.12
CA TYR A 560 -21.20 -28.11 33.94
C TYR A 560 -22.15 -28.87 34.86
N TYR A 561 -23.12 -28.16 35.44
CA TYR A 561 -24.07 -28.75 36.38
C TYR A 561 -25.39 -27.98 36.41
N GLN A 562 -26.49 -28.69 36.67
CA GLN A 562 -27.79 -28.10 36.94
C GLN A 562 -28.27 -28.53 38.33
N SER A 563 -28.60 -27.58 39.19
CA SER A 563 -29.17 -27.86 40.50
C SER A 563 -30.64 -28.27 40.40
N GLN A 564 -31.15 -28.90 41.45
CA GLN A 564 -32.58 -29.22 41.58
C GLN A 564 -33.47 -27.98 41.53
N GLN A 565 -32.97 -26.83 41.98
CA GLN A 565 -33.69 -25.55 41.95
C GLN A 565 -33.78 -24.97 40.52
N GLY A 566 -32.96 -25.48 39.58
CA GLY A 566 -32.88 -25.02 38.20
C GLY A 566 -31.76 -24.01 37.93
N ASP A 567 -30.87 -23.78 38.90
CA ASP A 567 -29.66 -22.99 38.67
C ASP A 567 -28.68 -23.80 37.82
N ILE A 568 -28.10 -23.15 36.83
CA ILE A 568 -27.11 -23.73 35.92
C ILE A 568 -25.73 -23.14 36.25
N TYR A 569 -24.73 -24.01 36.27
CA TYR A 569 -23.35 -23.71 36.56
C TYR A 569 -22.48 -24.16 35.39
N PHE A 570 -21.61 -23.27 34.92
CA PHE A 570 -20.57 -23.60 33.96
C PHE A 570 -19.21 -23.07 34.44
N GLY A 571 -18.23 -23.97 34.55
CA GLY A 571 -16.85 -23.66 34.90
C GLY A 571 -16.04 -23.24 33.68
N SER A 572 -15.20 -22.24 33.88
CA SER A 572 -14.36 -21.63 32.86
C SER A 572 -12.94 -21.47 33.38
N VAL A 573 -12.01 -21.05 32.52
CA VAL A 573 -10.62 -20.75 32.92
C VAL A 573 -10.51 -19.66 34.00
N ASN A 574 -11.55 -18.85 34.21
CA ASN A 574 -11.57 -17.74 35.17
C ASN A 574 -12.76 -17.80 36.14
N GLY A 575 -13.02 -19.00 36.69
CA GLY A 575 -14.08 -19.26 37.66
C GLY A 575 -15.37 -19.78 37.04
N ILE A 576 -16.46 -19.70 37.79
CA ILE A 576 -17.74 -20.33 37.47
C ILE A 576 -18.79 -19.26 37.17
N THR A 577 -19.54 -19.48 36.09
CA THR A 577 -20.74 -18.71 35.76
C THR A 577 -21.97 -19.43 36.29
N LYS A 578 -22.71 -18.78 37.20
CA LYS A 578 -23.99 -19.23 37.75
C LYS A 578 -25.12 -18.38 37.15
N PHE A 579 -26.21 -19.01 36.74
CA PHE A 579 -27.43 -18.29 36.34
C PHE A 579 -28.67 -19.20 36.42
N ASN A 580 -29.85 -18.59 36.34
CA ASN A 580 -31.11 -19.33 36.25
C ASN A 580 -31.96 -18.78 35.10
N PRO A 581 -32.18 -19.56 34.02
CA PRO A 581 -32.93 -19.12 32.85
C PRO A 581 -34.36 -18.67 33.14
N GLN A 582 -34.97 -19.13 34.24
CA GLN A 582 -36.35 -18.77 34.60
C GLN A 582 -36.48 -17.29 35.00
N TYR A 583 -35.41 -16.67 35.48
CA TYR A 583 -35.39 -15.28 35.94
C TYR A 583 -34.81 -14.30 34.91
N PHE A 584 -34.55 -14.76 33.68
CA PHE A 584 -34.05 -13.87 32.63
C PHE A 584 -35.17 -12.92 32.20
N ALA A 585 -35.01 -11.64 32.52
CA ALA A 585 -35.84 -10.60 31.95
C ALA A 585 -35.36 -10.33 30.51
N ASN A 586 -36.27 -10.43 29.53
CA ASN A 586 -35.95 -10.08 28.15
C ASN A 586 -35.69 -8.57 28.04
N ASN A 587 -34.63 -8.21 27.30
CA ASN A 587 -34.38 -6.83 26.90
C ASN A 587 -35.35 -6.49 25.76
N HIS A 588 -36.38 -5.70 26.08
CA HIS A 588 -37.36 -5.25 25.08
C HIS A 588 -36.95 -3.93 24.41
N TYR A 589 -35.78 -3.38 24.76
CA TYR A 589 -35.29 -2.16 24.12
C TYR A 589 -34.93 -2.45 22.66
N THR A 590 -35.60 -1.75 21.75
CA THR A 590 -35.31 -1.76 20.32
C THR A 590 -34.26 -0.68 20.01
N PRO A 591 -33.04 -1.06 19.63
CA PRO A 591 -31.96 -0.11 19.42
C PRO A 591 -32.15 0.67 18.11
N ARG A 592 -32.09 2.01 18.17
CA ARG A 592 -32.01 2.88 16.99
C ARG A 592 -30.55 3.25 16.72
N PRO A 593 -29.96 2.88 15.57
CA PRO A 593 -28.59 3.23 15.27
C PRO A 593 -28.45 4.71 14.93
N ILE A 594 -27.34 5.30 15.36
CA ILE A 594 -26.95 6.68 15.08
C ILE A 594 -25.60 6.67 14.35
N LEU A 595 -25.44 7.55 13.37
CA LEU A 595 -24.14 7.82 12.74
C LEU A 595 -23.36 8.76 13.64
N THR A 596 -22.14 8.40 14.02
CA THR A 596 -21.33 9.18 14.96
C THR A 596 -20.13 9.86 14.33
N GLU A 597 -19.63 9.32 13.21
CA GLU A 597 -18.43 9.82 12.55
C GLU A 597 -18.50 9.55 11.04
N LEU A 598 -18.02 10.50 10.24
CA LEU A 598 -17.81 10.36 8.80
C LEU A 598 -16.33 10.63 8.54
N ASN A 599 -15.65 9.65 7.96
CA ASN A 599 -14.24 9.75 7.60
C ASN A 599 -14.08 9.79 6.09
N LEU A 600 -13.24 10.70 5.61
CA LEU A 600 -12.78 10.76 4.22
C LEU A 600 -11.28 10.48 4.23
N PHE A 601 -10.83 9.49 3.45
CA PHE A 601 -9.42 9.02 3.47
C PHE A 601 -8.87 8.74 4.88
N ASN A 602 -9.70 8.13 5.74
CA ASN A 602 -9.42 7.87 7.16
C ASN A 602 -9.24 9.13 8.05
N THR A 603 -9.63 10.31 7.56
CA THR A 603 -9.65 11.56 8.35
C THR A 603 -11.09 11.96 8.70
N PRO A 604 -11.40 12.26 9.97
CA PRO A 604 -12.76 12.64 10.37
C PRO A 604 -13.13 14.02 9.85
N ILE A 605 -14.30 14.10 9.22
CA ILE A 605 -14.89 15.33 8.70
C ILE A 605 -15.66 16.02 9.81
N THR A 606 -15.51 17.34 9.90
CA THR A 606 -16.27 18.18 10.85
C THR A 606 -17.15 19.18 10.10
N PRO A 607 -18.24 19.66 10.72
CA PRO A 607 -19.14 20.61 10.05
C PRO A 607 -18.43 21.88 9.60
N ASN A 608 -18.64 22.26 8.35
CA ASN A 608 -18.05 23.43 7.68
C ASN A 608 -16.53 23.41 7.60
N ASP A 609 -15.92 22.22 7.52
CA ASP A 609 -14.51 22.08 7.17
C ASP A 609 -14.25 22.31 5.65
N ASN A 610 -12.97 22.23 5.26
CA ASN A 610 -12.53 22.46 3.88
C ASN A 610 -13.07 21.44 2.87
N THR A 611 -13.66 20.32 3.32
CA THR A 611 -14.24 19.32 2.41
C THR A 611 -15.62 19.74 1.92
N HIS A 612 -16.30 20.64 2.64
CA HIS A 612 -17.66 21.11 2.39
C HIS A 612 -18.72 19.99 2.30
N ILE A 613 -18.43 18.79 2.83
CA ILE A 613 -19.37 17.65 2.80
C ILE A 613 -20.44 17.79 3.88
N LEU A 614 -20.07 18.25 5.07
CA LEU A 614 -20.97 18.38 6.22
C LEU A 614 -21.20 19.86 6.56
N HIS A 615 -22.46 20.28 6.67
CA HIS A 615 -22.85 21.60 7.20
C HIS A 615 -23.28 21.55 8.67
N GLN A 616 -23.59 20.35 9.15
CA GLN A 616 -23.98 20.02 10.52
C GLN A 616 -23.39 18.65 10.91
N GLN A 617 -23.46 18.29 12.19
CA GLN A 617 -22.97 17.00 12.68
C GLN A 617 -23.61 15.84 11.91
N ILE A 618 -22.83 14.77 11.67
CA ILE A 618 -23.28 13.60 10.91
C ILE A 618 -24.51 12.93 11.53
N GLU A 619 -24.66 13.00 12.86
CA GLU A 619 -25.83 12.50 13.62
C GLU A 619 -27.17 13.06 13.11
N ASN A 620 -27.16 14.31 12.60
CA ASN A 620 -28.36 15.01 12.13
C ASN A 620 -28.43 15.12 10.60
N THR A 621 -27.39 14.70 9.88
CA THR A 621 -27.27 14.86 8.42
C THR A 621 -28.10 13.80 7.70
N ARG A 622 -28.91 14.21 6.72
CA ARG A 622 -29.77 13.32 5.93
C ARG A 622 -29.21 13.00 4.55
N ASP A 623 -28.41 13.91 4.00
CA ASP A 623 -27.77 13.75 2.71
C ASP A 623 -26.35 14.33 2.71
N ILE A 624 -25.46 13.69 1.93
CA ILE A 624 -24.10 14.15 1.66
C ILE A 624 -23.82 14.09 0.16
N THR A 625 -23.05 15.05 -0.33
CA THR A 625 -22.59 15.08 -1.73
C THR A 625 -21.08 14.95 -1.79
N LEU A 626 -20.60 14.01 -2.59
CA LEU A 626 -19.19 13.70 -2.79
C LEU A 626 -18.73 14.14 -4.19
N SER A 627 -17.61 14.84 -4.22
CA SER A 627 -16.91 15.20 -5.45
C SER A 627 -16.13 13.99 -6.01
N PRO A 628 -15.78 13.95 -7.31
CA PRO A 628 -15.12 12.79 -7.92
C PRO A 628 -13.76 12.42 -7.28
N GLY A 629 -13.06 13.40 -6.71
CA GLY A 629 -11.81 13.17 -5.98
C GLY A 629 -11.98 12.67 -4.55
N GLN A 630 -13.20 12.62 -4.00
CA GLN A 630 -13.52 12.18 -2.64
C GLN A 630 -13.94 10.72 -2.65
N SER A 631 -13.03 9.84 -3.08
CA SER A 631 -13.37 8.48 -3.49
C SER A 631 -13.44 7.45 -2.36
N MET A 632 -12.98 7.76 -1.14
CA MET A 632 -12.98 6.83 -0.01
C MET A 632 -13.70 7.42 1.19
N LEU A 633 -14.81 6.78 1.58
CA LEU A 633 -15.64 7.17 2.71
C LEU A 633 -15.75 6.03 3.72
N ALA A 634 -15.75 6.34 5.00
CA ALA A 634 -16.05 5.39 6.06
C ALA A 634 -17.00 6.02 7.08
N LEU A 635 -18.13 5.38 7.33
CA LEU A 635 -19.14 5.83 8.29
C LEU A 635 -19.13 4.97 9.52
N LYS A 636 -18.99 5.61 10.67
CA LYS A 636 -19.06 4.96 11.97
C LYS A 636 -20.46 5.14 12.54
N PHE A 637 -21.01 4.05 13.07
CA PHE A 637 -22.31 4.04 13.72
C PHE A 637 -22.24 3.44 15.13
N SER A 638 -23.20 3.80 15.96
CA SER A 638 -23.36 3.25 17.30
C SER A 638 -24.83 3.16 17.68
N VAL A 639 -25.09 2.53 18.83
CA VAL A 639 -26.41 2.55 19.44
C VAL A 639 -26.29 2.80 20.94
N PRO A 640 -26.99 3.80 21.50
CA PRO A 640 -27.00 4.04 22.94
C PRO A 640 -27.86 2.99 23.66
N ASN A 641 -27.38 1.74 23.72
CA ASN A 641 -27.99 0.63 24.45
C ASN A 641 -27.09 0.19 25.63
N PHE A 642 -27.21 0.90 26.75
CA PHE A 642 -26.34 0.67 27.91
C PHE A 642 -26.60 -0.65 28.65
N ILE A 643 -27.78 -1.26 28.43
CA ILE A 643 -28.14 -2.59 28.98
C ILE A 643 -27.29 -3.67 28.30
N ALA A 644 -27.26 -3.67 26.97
CA ALA A 644 -26.42 -4.55 26.16
C ALA A 644 -24.93 -4.19 26.23
N GLY A 645 -24.62 -2.94 26.57
CA GLY A 645 -23.27 -2.40 26.44
C GLY A 645 -22.83 -2.46 24.98
N THR A 646 -21.72 -3.15 24.73
CA THR A 646 -21.15 -3.29 23.38
C THR A 646 -21.75 -4.45 22.58
N HIS A 647 -22.55 -5.32 23.19
CA HIS A 647 -23.07 -6.55 22.57
C HIS A 647 -24.36 -6.28 21.78
N ASN A 648 -24.24 -5.56 20.65
CA ASN A 648 -25.33 -5.33 19.71
C ASN A 648 -24.91 -5.80 18.31
N THR A 649 -25.87 -6.22 17.51
CA THR A 649 -25.65 -6.60 16.11
C THR A 649 -26.09 -5.45 15.22
N PHE A 650 -25.30 -5.10 14.21
CA PHE A 650 -25.67 -4.12 13.20
C PHE A 650 -25.90 -4.82 11.86
N ALA A 651 -26.86 -4.32 11.10
CA ALA A 651 -26.99 -4.61 9.69
C ALA A 651 -26.95 -3.30 8.91
N TYR A 652 -26.15 -3.26 7.86
CA TYR A 652 -26.11 -2.11 6.95
C TYR A 652 -26.09 -2.56 5.49
N LYS A 653 -26.54 -1.67 4.61
CA LYS A 653 -26.60 -1.88 3.17
C LYS A 653 -26.53 -0.54 2.45
N LEU A 654 -25.72 -0.42 1.41
CA LEU A 654 -25.75 0.71 0.50
C LEU A 654 -26.69 0.42 -0.67
N ASP A 655 -27.93 0.83 -0.53
CA ASP A 655 -28.96 0.66 -1.56
C ASP A 655 -28.61 1.47 -2.82
N GLY A 656 -28.66 0.80 -3.98
CA GLY A 656 -28.13 1.29 -5.26
C GLY A 656 -26.72 0.77 -5.61
N TYR A 657 -26.03 0.11 -4.68
CA TYR A 657 -24.74 -0.54 -4.90
C TYR A 657 -24.78 -2.03 -4.52
N GLU A 658 -25.32 -2.35 -3.34
CA GLU A 658 -25.43 -3.72 -2.80
C GLU A 658 -26.88 -4.23 -2.90
N THR A 659 -27.07 -5.56 -2.99
CA THR A 659 -28.40 -6.21 -2.96
C THR A 659 -28.72 -6.81 -1.59
N GLU A 660 -27.75 -7.41 -0.92
CA GLU A 660 -27.89 -8.08 0.38
C GLU A 660 -27.51 -7.17 1.57
N TRP A 661 -27.87 -7.59 2.78
CA TRP A 661 -27.50 -6.89 4.02
C TRP A 661 -26.20 -7.44 4.58
N HIS A 662 -25.27 -6.56 4.91
CA HIS A 662 -24.07 -6.93 5.68
C HIS A 662 -24.41 -6.91 7.17
N GLN A 663 -24.26 -8.05 7.86
CA GLN A 663 -24.46 -8.15 9.30
C GLN A 663 -23.13 -8.33 10.02
N ASP A 664 -22.87 -7.50 11.02
CA ASP A 664 -21.67 -7.60 11.85
C ASP A 664 -21.98 -7.28 13.32
N ASN A 665 -21.39 -8.06 14.21
CA ASN A 665 -21.51 -7.92 15.67
C ASN A 665 -20.27 -7.25 16.29
N LYS A 666 -19.22 -7.03 15.51
CA LYS A 666 -17.92 -6.51 15.93
C LYS A 666 -17.59 -5.20 15.23
N SER A 667 -17.79 -5.11 13.92
CA SER A 667 -17.56 -3.87 13.18
C SER A 667 -18.71 -2.89 13.36
N ARG A 668 -18.34 -1.62 13.52
CA ARG A 668 -19.23 -0.46 13.60
C ARG A 668 -18.96 0.56 12.49
N ILE A 669 -18.26 0.12 11.46
CA ILE A 669 -17.77 0.96 10.37
C ILE A 669 -18.23 0.34 9.05
N ALA A 670 -18.89 1.15 8.22
CA ALA A 670 -19.17 0.83 6.83
C ALA A 670 -18.24 1.67 5.95
N SER A 671 -17.35 1.00 5.22
CA SER A 671 -16.33 1.63 4.38
C SER A 671 -16.62 1.37 2.91
N TYR A 672 -16.64 2.42 2.11
CA TYR A 672 -16.87 2.36 0.67
C TYR A 672 -15.76 3.12 -0.05
N SER A 673 -15.29 2.55 -1.16
CA SER A 673 -14.22 3.16 -1.98
C SER A 673 -14.59 3.10 -3.46
N ASN A 674 -14.21 4.14 -4.21
CA ASN A 674 -14.42 4.29 -5.64
C ASN A 674 -15.87 4.01 -6.08
N LEU A 675 -16.85 4.54 -5.32
CA LEU A 675 -18.26 4.43 -5.70
C LEU A 675 -18.48 5.08 -7.07
N PRO A 676 -19.22 4.42 -7.99
CA PRO A 676 -19.62 5.04 -9.24
C PRO A 676 -20.44 6.33 -9.02
N HIS A 677 -20.54 7.17 -10.04
CA HIS A 677 -21.42 8.33 -9.98
C HIS A 677 -22.88 7.88 -9.88
N GLY A 678 -23.64 8.48 -8.98
CA GLY A 678 -24.98 8.00 -8.66
C GLY A 678 -25.51 8.58 -7.36
N THR A 679 -26.75 8.21 -7.03
CA THR A 679 -27.37 8.50 -5.74
C THR A 679 -27.65 7.19 -5.04
N TYR A 680 -27.15 7.06 -3.82
CA TYR A 680 -27.22 5.87 -2.99
C TYR A 680 -27.95 6.17 -1.69
N ARG A 681 -28.48 5.14 -1.02
CA ARG A 681 -29.06 5.26 0.33
C ARG A 681 -28.38 4.26 1.24
N LEU A 682 -27.61 4.74 2.21
CA LEU A 682 -27.08 3.90 3.26
C LEU A 682 -28.16 3.64 4.30
N LEU A 683 -28.59 2.38 4.40
CA LEU A 683 -29.58 1.90 5.36
C LEU A 683 -28.84 1.20 6.50
N ILE A 684 -29.15 1.56 7.75
CA ILE A 684 -28.55 0.96 8.95
C ILE A 684 -29.65 0.60 9.94
N LYS A 685 -29.63 -0.62 10.46
CA LYS A 685 -30.47 -1.08 11.57
C LYS A 685 -29.64 -1.83 12.60
N ALA A 686 -30.14 -1.92 13.82
CA ALA A 686 -29.47 -2.61 14.91
C ALA A 686 -30.40 -3.62 15.59
N ALA A 687 -29.83 -4.67 16.15
CA ALA A 687 -30.47 -5.58 17.08
C ALA A 687 -29.78 -5.52 18.44
N ASN A 688 -30.56 -5.66 19.50
CA ASN A 688 -30.02 -5.70 20.86
C ASN A 688 -29.32 -7.04 21.15
N ASN A 689 -28.75 -7.17 22.34
CA ASN A 689 -28.12 -8.39 22.84
C ASN A 689 -29.04 -9.63 22.91
N ASP A 690 -30.34 -9.47 22.66
CA ASP A 690 -31.34 -10.56 22.65
C ASP A 690 -31.81 -10.90 21.23
N GLY A 691 -31.22 -10.28 20.19
CA GLY A 691 -31.56 -10.51 18.79
C GLY A 691 -32.83 -9.80 18.32
N ILE A 692 -33.35 -8.86 19.12
CA ILE A 692 -34.53 -8.07 18.75
C ILE A 692 -34.08 -6.88 17.89
N TRP A 693 -34.42 -6.92 16.60
CA TRP A 693 -34.15 -5.86 15.65
C TRP A 693 -35.06 -4.64 15.86
N GLY A 694 -34.49 -3.44 15.76
CA GLY A 694 -35.26 -2.20 15.67
C GLY A 694 -36.12 -2.14 14.42
N GLN A 695 -37.30 -1.51 14.53
CA GLN A 695 -38.24 -1.32 13.43
C GLN A 695 -37.83 -0.13 12.53
N GLU A 696 -37.11 0.85 13.08
CA GLU A 696 -36.68 2.06 12.36
C GLU A 696 -35.25 1.91 11.84
N GLU A 697 -35.06 2.16 10.54
CA GLU A 697 -33.76 2.23 9.89
C GLU A 697 -33.23 3.67 9.91
N ASN A 698 -31.92 3.85 10.11
CA ASN A 698 -31.26 5.13 9.87
C ASN A 698 -30.86 5.18 8.39
N ILE A 699 -31.23 6.27 7.70
CA ILE A 699 -31.06 6.43 6.27
C ILE A 699 -30.22 7.68 6.00
N LEU A 700 -29.08 7.50 5.34
CA LEU A 700 -28.25 8.59 4.82
C LEU A 700 -28.19 8.51 3.29
N GLN A 701 -28.58 9.58 2.62
CA GLN A 701 -28.47 9.69 1.16
C GLN A 701 -27.05 10.13 0.77
N ILE A 702 -26.40 9.40 -0.14
CA ILE A 702 -25.04 9.68 -0.60
C ILE A 702 -25.08 9.96 -2.10
N LYS A 703 -24.74 11.17 -2.53
CA LYS A 703 -24.69 11.57 -3.94
C LYS A 703 -23.26 11.68 -4.40
N VAL A 704 -22.83 10.84 -5.34
CA VAL A 704 -21.49 10.88 -5.94
C VAL A 704 -21.57 11.59 -7.30
N LEU A 705 -20.87 12.71 -7.42
CA LEU A 705 -20.84 13.49 -8.67
C LEU A 705 -19.98 12.80 -9.74
N PRO A 706 -20.36 12.88 -11.04
CA PRO A 706 -19.55 12.36 -12.11
C PRO A 706 -18.26 13.16 -12.29
N HIS A 707 -17.18 12.50 -12.74
CA HIS A 707 -16.02 13.22 -13.25
C HIS A 707 -16.44 14.15 -14.39
N TRP A 708 -15.74 15.28 -14.54
CA TRP A 708 -16.02 16.27 -15.58
C TRP A 708 -16.06 15.66 -16.99
N TYR A 709 -15.26 14.63 -17.28
CA TYR A 709 -15.26 13.94 -18.59
C TYR A 709 -16.44 12.95 -18.80
N HIS A 710 -17.20 12.62 -17.76
CA HIS A 710 -18.42 11.82 -17.90
C HIS A 710 -19.67 12.67 -18.16
N THR A 711 -19.55 14.00 -18.07
CA THR A 711 -20.64 14.96 -18.31
C THR A 711 -21.04 15.03 -19.79
N TRP A 712 -22.28 15.45 -20.04
CA TRP A 712 -22.83 15.54 -21.40
C TRP A 712 -22.08 16.58 -22.27
N TRP A 713 -21.67 17.71 -21.69
CA TRP A 713 -20.97 18.76 -22.42
C TRP A 713 -19.56 18.32 -22.83
N PHE A 714 -18.86 17.55 -21.99
CA PHE A 714 -17.55 17.01 -22.37
C PHE A 714 -17.68 15.95 -23.47
N ARG A 715 -18.72 15.10 -23.43
CA ARG A 715 -19.02 14.17 -24.53
C ARG A 715 -19.30 14.90 -25.83
N LEU A 716 -19.98 16.05 -25.79
CA LEU A 716 -20.16 16.89 -26.98
C LEU A 716 -18.83 17.47 -27.47
N LEU A 717 -17.96 17.92 -26.57
CA LEU A 717 -16.62 18.40 -26.94
C LEU A 717 -15.75 17.30 -27.54
N THR A 718 -15.80 16.07 -27.02
CA THR A 718 -15.05 14.95 -27.59
C THR A 718 -15.62 14.52 -28.93
N ILE A 719 -16.95 14.50 -29.09
CA ILE A 719 -17.58 14.27 -30.40
C ILE A 719 -17.17 15.38 -31.38
N ALA A 720 -17.16 16.64 -30.96
CA ALA A 720 -16.70 17.75 -31.79
C ALA A 720 -15.22 17.65 -32.14
N PHE A 721 -14.37 17.22 -31.20
CA PHE A 721 -12.96 16.98 -31.44
C PHE A 721 -12.73 15.78 -32.37
N ILE A 722 -13.46 14.68 -32.21
CA ILE A 722 -13.42 13.52 -33.12
C ILE A 722 -13.94 13.91 -34.49
N ALA A 723 -15.01 14.71 -34.58
CA ALA A 723 -15.52 15.22 -35.84
C ALA A 723 -14.51 16.16 -36.49
N LEU A 724 -13.84 17.03 -35.73
CA LEU A 724 -12.76 17.88 -36.23
C LEU A 724 -11.55 17.07 -36.66
N ALA A 725 -11.15 16.07 -35.88
CA ALA A 725 -10.06 15.15 -36.21
C ALA A 725 -10.42 14.30 -37.43
N ALA A 726 -11.66 13.84 -37.56
CA ALA A 726 -12.17 13.14 -38.73
C ALA A 726 -12.25 14.07 -39.94
N ILE A 727 -12.64 15.34 -39.78
CA ILE A 727 -12.58 16.37 -40.82
C ILE A 727 -11.13 16.65 -41.19
N MET A 728 -10.19 16.71 -40.23
CA MET A 728 -8.77 16.90 -40.48
C MET A 728 -8.14 15.69 -41.13
N VAL A 729 -8.50 14.47 -40.72
CA VAL A 729 -8.07 13.20 -41.33
C VAL A 729 -8.70 13.08 -42.71
N PHE A 730 -9.96 13.43 -42.89
CA PHE A 730 -10.62 13.43 -44.20
C PHE A 730 -10.03 14.50 -45.11
N ARG A 731 -9.75 15.71 -44.60
CA ARG A 731 -8.99 16.74 -45.31
C ARG A 731 -7.58 16.29 -45.61
N TYR A 732 -6.91 15.60 -44.69
CA TYR A 732 -5.59 15.02 -44.88
C TYR A 732 -5.63 13.88 -45.87
N LEU A 733 -6.65 13.03 -45.90
CA LEU A 733 -6.82 11.94 -46.86
C LEU A 733 -7.22 12.48 -48.23
N LEU A 734 -8.05 13.51 -48.32
CA LEU A 734 -8.34 14.23 -49.55
C LEU A 734 -7.12 15.00 -50.05
N ALA A 735 -6.37 15.65 -49.15
CA ALA A 735 -5.11 16.32 -49.47
C ALA A 735 -4.04 15.31 -49.83
N LYS A 736 -3.97 14.15 -49.17
CA LYS A 736 -3.06 13.03 -49.47
C LYS A 736 -3.45 12.39 -50.78
N LYS A 737 -4.72 12.20 -51.09
CA LYS A 737 -5.18 11.68 -52.38
C LYS A 737 -4.96 12.69 -53.50
N LYS A 738 -5.19 13.99 -53.24
CA LYS A 738 -4.86 15.08 -54.16
C LYS A 738 -3.35 15.20 -54.34
N MET A 739 -2.58 15.07 -53.28
CA MET A 739 -1.12 15.05 -53.27
C MET A 739 -0.61 13.76 -53.90
N GLU A 740 -1.27 12.61 -53.78
CA GLU A 740 -0.91 11.35 -54.44
C GLU A 740 -1.23 11.41 -55.93
N MET A 741 -2.32 12.07 -56.33
CA MET A 741 -2.59 12.34 -57.74
C MET A 741 -1.62 13.38 -58.31
N GLN A 742 -1.36 14.46 -57.58
CA GLN A 742 -0.33 15.45 -57.95
C GLN A 742 1.07 14.84 -57.93
N LEU A 743 1.37 13.93 -57.01
CA LEU A 743 2.64 13.22 -56.88
C LEU A 743 2.72 12.07 -57.88
N ALA A 744 1.62 11.46 -58.31
CA ALA A 744 1.61 10.48 -59.39
C ALA A 744 1.81 11.18 -60.74
N GLN A 745 1.21 12.35 -60.92
CA GLN A 745 1.43 13.20 -62.08
C GLN A 745 2.85 13.81 -62.06
N GLU A 746 3.30 14.36 -60.92
CA GLU A 746 4.69 14.79 -60.72
C GLU A 746 5.66 13.62 -60.77
N ARG A 747 5.30 12.39 -60.38
CA ARG A 747 6.17 11.21 -60.52
C ARG A 747 6.17 10.72 -61.94
N ALA A 748 5.09 10.84 -62.69
CA ALA A 748 5.09 10.56 -64.13
C ALA A 748 5.92 11.62 -64.87
N ASP A 749 5.76 12.89 -64.51
CA ASP A 749 6.54 14.01 -65.07
C ASP A 749 7.99 13.96 -64.59
N LYS A 750 8.26 13.68 -63.30
CA LYS A 750 9.62 13.45 -62.77
C LYS A 750 10.21 12.18 -63.29
N LYS A 751 9.45 11.12 -63.55
CA LYS A 751 9.98 9.90 -64.15
C LYS A 751 10.28 10.16 -65.62
N ARG A 752 9.46 10.94 -66.33
CA ARG A 752 9.76 11.39 -67.70
C ARG A 752 10.94 12.36 -67.74
N ILE A 753 11.03 13.30 -66.80
CA ILE A 753 12.14 14.24 -66.62
C ILE A 753 13.38 13.51 -66.10
N SER A 754 13.25 12.48 -65.25
CA SER A 754 14.34 11.65 -64.73
C SER A 754 14.80 10.69 -65.80
N GLU A 755 13.94 10.10 -66.60
CA GLU A 755 14.31 9.33 -67.78
C GLU A 755 15.02 10.25 -68.77
N ILE A 756 14.52 11.48 -69.00
CA ILE A 756 15.21 12.51 -69.80
C ILE A 756 16.53 12.95 -69.16
N ASN A 757 16.60 13.14 -67.84
CA ASN A 757 17.78 13.61 -67.13
C ASN A 757 18.80 12.49 -66.98
N GLU A 758 18.39 11.26 -66.78
CA GLU A 758 19.20 10.06 -66.71
C GLU A 758 19.70 9.70 -68.11
N MET A 759 18.86 9.85 -69.15
CA MET A 759 19.34 9.86 -70.54
C MET A 759 20.33 11.00 -70.79
N LYS A 760 20.09 12.23 -70.28
CA LYS A 760 21.06 13.32 -70.37
C LYS A 760 22.34 13.05 -69.56
N HIS A 761 22.24 12.48 -68.36
CA HIS A 761 23.37 12.18 -67.47
C HIS A 761 24.22 11.08 -68.08
N LYS A 762 23.58 10.01 -68.55
CA LYS A 762 24.20 8.93 -69.31
C LYS A 762 24.82 9.49 -70.58
N PHE A 763 24.12 10.32 -71.36
CA PHE A 763 24.69 11.02 -72.51
C PHE A 763 25.92 11.87 -72.18
N PHE A 764 25.95 12.62 -71.07
CA PHE A 764 27.11 13.45 -70.70
C PHE A 764 28.28 12.63 -70.12
N ILE A 765 28.00 11.56 -69.37
CA ILE A 765 29.02 10.64 -68.86
C ILE A 765 29.62 9.84 -70.01
N ASP A 766 28.77 9.31 -70.88
CA ASP A 766 29.16 8.55 -72.07
C ASP A 766 29.95 9.47 -73.03
N ILE A 767 29.51 10.71 -73.29
CA ILE A 767 30.30 11.68 -74.07
C ILE A 767 31.63 12.01 -73.40
N SER A 768 31.66 12.22 -72.08
CA SER A 768 32.93 12.55 -71.40
C SER A 768 33.91 11.38 -71.46
N HIS A 769 33.42 10.14 -71.33
CA HIS A 769 34.25 8.94 -71.48
C HIS A 769 34.65 8.71 -72.95
N GLU A 770 33.74 8.88 -73.91
CA GLU A 770 34.02 8.74 -75.34
C GLU A 770 34.87 9.88 -75.93
N LEU A 771 34.91 11.06 -75.31
CA LEU A 771 35.86 12.12 -75.68
C LEU A 771 37.21 11.92 -74.99
N ARG A 772 37.24 11.51 -73.71
CA ARG A 772 38.49 11.30 -72.96
C ARG A 772 39.31 10.15 -73.52
N THR A 773 38.67 9.08 -73.98
CA THR A 773 39.35 7.87 -74.48
C THR A 773 40.18 8.13 -75.76
N PRO A 774 39.66 8.75 -76.85
CA PRO A 774 40.46 9.12 -78.02
C PRO A 774 41.46 10.24 -77.69
N LEU A 775 41.13 11.17 -76.79
CA LEU A 775 42.08 12.20 -76.34
C LEU A 775 43.31 11.58 -75.67
N THR A 776 43.15 10.63 -74.76
CA THR A 776 44.28 9.91 -74.12
C THR A 776 45.10 9.12 -75.14
N LEU A 777 44.45 8.50 -76.13
CA LEU A 777 45.10 7.76 -77.22
C LEU A 777 45.78 8.68 -78.26
N ILE A 778 45.49 9.98 -78.26
CA ILE A 778 46.21 10.99 -79.05
C ILE A 778 47.36 11.58 -78.24
N THR A 779 47.15 11.90 -76.95
CA THR A 779 48.19 12.53 -76.12
C THR A 779 49.40 11.62 -75.94
N SER A 780 49.20 10.33 -75.66
CA SER A 780 50.30 9.43 -75.32
C SER A 780 51.27 9.17 -76.48
N PRO A 781 50.84 8.88 -77.73
CA PRO A 781 51.75 8.76 -78.87
C PRO A 781 52.33 10.11 -79.32
N LEU A 782 51.61 11.21 -79.09
CA LEU A 782 52.09 12.56 -79.41
C LEU A 782 53.25 12.97 -78.49
N GLU A 783 53.19 12.61 -77.21
CA GLU A 783 54.28 12.80 -76.25
C GLU A 783 55.52 11.99 -76.65
N GLU A 784 55.36 10.71 -77.05
CA GLU A 784 56.45 9.89 -77.60
C GLU A 784 57.05 10.47 -78.90
N LEU A 785 56.21 10.99 -79.82
CA LEU A 785 56.66 11.58 -81.08
C LEU A 785 57.39 12.92 -80.87
N GLN A 786 56.98 13.74 -79.91
CA GLN A 786 57.67 14.99 -79.59
C GLN A 786 59.10 14.76 -79.09
N GLU A 787 59.34 13.64 -78.41
CA GLU A 787 60.68 13.25 -77.94
C GLU A 787 61.59 12.71 -79.05
N GLN A 788 61.03 12.26 -80.19
CA GLN A 788 61.78 11.61 -81.28
C GLN A 788 61.98 12.47 -82.54
N VAL A 789 61.36 13.65 -82.65
CA VAL A 789 61.42 14.51 -83.86
C VAL A 789 62.35 15.71 -83.67
N ASN A 790 63.33 15.87 -84.57
CA ASN A 790 64.35 16.93 -84.53
C ASN A 790 64.11 18.11 -85.51
N ASP A 791 63.04 18.06 -86.34
CA ASP A 791 62.71 19.14 -87.27
C ASP A 791 61.88 20.25 -86.59
N GLN A 792 62.35 21.50 -86.67
CA GLN A 792 61.81 22.63 -85.91
C GLN A 792 60.36 22.97 -86.26
N TRP A 793 59.97 22.82 -87.53
CA TRP A 793 58.60 23.08 -87.96
C TRP A 793 57.65 21.99 -87.46
N GLN A 794 58.03 20.71 -87.60
CA GLN A 794 57.24 19.58 -87.10
C GLN A 794 57.10 19.61 -85.57
N GLN A 795 58.16 19.95 -84.83
CA GLN A 795 58.10 20.07 -83.37
C GLN A 795 57.14 21.19 -82.93
N HIS A 796 57.11 22.32 -83.64
CA HIS A 796 56.15 23.39 -83.40
C HIS A 796 54.70 22.97 -83.71
N GLN A 797 54.48 22.21 -84.78
CA GLN A 797 53.15 21.66 -85.10
C GLN A 797 52.68 20.65 -84.05
N LEU A 798 53.55 19.73 -83.60
CA LEU A 798 53.23 18.78 -82.55
C LEU A 798 52.94 19.49 -81.21
N GLN A 799 53.67 20.56 -80.89
CA GLN A 799 53.43 21.35 -79.69
C GLN A 799 52.11 22.13 -79.75
N LEU A 800 51.73 22.65 -80.92
CA LEU A 800 50.41 23.22 -81.15
C LEU A 800 49.29 22.18 -80.96
N ILE A 801 49.49 20.95 -81.43
CA ILE A 801 48.53 19.86 -81.24
C ILE A 801 48.44 19.51 -79.75
N HIS A 802 49.55 19.29 -79.05
CA HIS A 802 49.56 18.95 -77.62
C HIS A 802 48.87 20.03 -76.77
N THR A 803 49.15 21.30 -77.07
CA THR A 803 48.52 22.44 -76.38
C THR A 803 47.01 22.47 -76.59
N ASN A 804 46.52 22.15 -77.79
CA ASN A 804 45.09 22.08 -78.06
C ASN A 804 44.42 20.85 -77.41
N THR A 805 45.10 19.70 -77.41
CA THR A 805 44.67 18.47 -76.74
C THR A 805 44.50 18.68 -75.23
N ASN A 806 45.48 19.32 -74.59
CA ASN A 806 45.40 19.67 -73.16
C ASN A 806 44.34 20.74 -72.87
N ARG A 807 44.14 21.69 -73.77
CA ARG A 807 43.07 22.68 -73.65
C ARG A 807 41.68 22.04 -73.71
N LEU A 808 41.49 21.05 -74.58
CA LEU A 808 40.27 20.24 -74.66
C LEU A 808 40.05 19.43 -73.37
N LEU A 809 41.10 18.80 -72.84
CA LEU A 809 41.01 18.04 -71.59
C LEU A 809 40.65 18.94 -70.40
N HIS A 810 41.25 20.13 -70.31
CA HIS A 810 40.94 21.12 -69.29
C HIS A 810 39.48 21.60 -69.38
N LEU A 811 38.98 21.84 -70.59
CA LEU A 811 37.57 22.20 -70.83
C LEU A 811 36.60 21.10 -70.39
N VAL A 812 36.92 19.84 -70.66
CA VAL A 812 36.13 18.69 -70.21
C VAL A 812 36.09 18.63 -68.68
N ASN A 813 37.23 18.84 -68.01
CA ASN A 813 37.29 18.82 -66.54
C ASN A 813 36.54 20.00 -65.90
N GLN A 814 36.66 21.22 -66.43
CA GLN A 814 35.88 22.37 -65.93
C GLN A 814 34.36 22.17 -66.05
N LEU A 815 33.92 21.48 -67.11
CA LEU A 815 32.51 21.16 -67.30
C LEU A 815 32.00 20.15 -66.27
N LEU A 816 32.87 19.24 -65.81
CA LEU A 816 32.58 18.28 -64.74
C LEU A 816 32.58 18.94 -63.36
N ASP A 817 33.51 19.84 -63.07
CA ASP A 817 33.57 20.52 -61.76
C ASP A 817 32.38 21.46 -61.55
N TYR A 818 31.93 22.15 -62.61
CA TYR A 818 30.67 22.89 -62.55
C TYR A 818 29.48 21.98 -62.23
N ARG A 819 29.40 20.80 -62.86
CA ARG A 819 28.33 19.84 -62.57
C ARG A 819 28.35 19.37 -61.12
N LYS A 820 29.54 19.13 -60.54
CA LYS A 820 29.66 18.79 -59.11
C LYS A 820 29.19 19.92 -58.20
N ALA A 821 29.47 21.18 -58.55
CA ALA A 821 28.99 22.35 -57.81
C ALA A 821 27.46 22.46 -57.87
N GLU A 822 26.87 22.33 -59.07
CA GLU A 822 25.42 22.42 -59.29
C GLU A 822 24.64 21.29 -58.61
N THR A 823 25.18 20.07 -58.58
CA THR A 823 24.53 18.92 -57.91
C THR A 823 24.66 18.95 -56.38
N GLY A 824 25.30 19.97 -55.79
CA GLY A 824 25.50 20.09 -54.34
C GLY A 824 26.58 19.17 -53.77
N ASN A 825 27.48 18.66 -54.61
CA ASN A 825 28.54 17.72 -54.20
C ASN A 825 29.83 18.41 -53.72
N PHE A 826 29.89 19.75 -53.69
CA PHE A 826 30.91 20.49 -52.96
C PHE A 826 30.41 20.78 -51.55
N GLN A 827 31.03 20.17 -50.54
CA GLN A 827 30.75 20.44 -49.14
C GLN A 827 31.76 21.43 -48.58
N LEU A 828 31.28 22.53 -48.02
CA LEU A 828 32.11 23.53 -47.38
C LEU A 828 32.76 22.96 -46.11
N LYS A 829 34.09 23.07 -45.97
CA LYS A 829 34.82 22.64 -44.77
C LYS A 829 35.76 23.74 -44.29
N VAL A 830 35.27 24.58 -43.38
CA VAL A 830 36.06 25.71 -42.87
C VAL A 830 36.99 25.28 -41.75
N LYS A 831 38.23 25.78 -41.77
CA LYS A 831 39.23 25.59 -40.72
C LYS A 831 39.99 26.90 -40.45
N PRO A 832 40.54 27.11 -39.24
CA PRO A 832 41.34 28.30 -38.95
C PRO A 832 42.64 28.27 -39.76
N ILE A 833 42.87 29.30 -40.57
CA ILE A 833 44.09 29.49 -41.38
C ILE A 833 44.61 30.93 -41.29
N SER A 834 45.90 31.10 -41.56
CA SER A 834 46.51 32.42 -41.76
C SER A 834 46.24 32.95 -43.16
N MET A 835 45.28 33.87 -43.26
CA MET A 835 44.88 34.47 -44.53
C MET A 835 45.98 35.35 -45.16
N PRO A 836 46.73 36.19 -44.41
CA PRO A 836 47.83 36.94 -45.00
C PRO A 836 48.87 36.03 -45.67
N SER A 837 49.18 34.88 -45.05
CA SER A 837 50.11 33.90 -45.62
C SER A 837 49.58 33.27 -46.91
N LEU A 838 48.28 32.95 -46.98
CA LEU A 838 47.66 32.36 -48.18
C LEU A 838 47.61 33.36 -49.34
N LEU A 839 47.22 34.62 -49.10
CA LEU A 839 47.16 35.65 -50.13
C LEU A 839 48.56 36.02 -50.64
N THR A 840 49.56 36.06 -49.76
CA THR A 840 50.96 36.28 -50.17
C THR A 840 51.45 35.15 -51.06
N LYS A 841 51.16 33.89 -50.72
CA LYS A 841 51.50 32.73 -51.56
C LYS A 841 50.83 32.80 -52.95
N LEU A 842 49.57 33.22 -53.00
CA LEU A 842 48.83 33.39 -54.26
C LEU A 842 49.36 34.56 -55.11
N TYR A 843 49.82 35.62 -54.45
CA TYR A 843 50.50 36.73 -55.10
C TYR A 843 51.81 36.29 -55.75
N GLU A 844 52.69 35.59 -55.02
CA GLU A 844 53.97 35.09 -55.51
C GLU A 844 53.81 34.20 -56.77
N ALA A 845 52.73 33.41 -56.84
CA ALA A 845 52.45 32.54 -57.98
C ALA A 845 52.27 33.31 -59.32
N PHE A 846 51.81 34.57 -59.28
CA PHE A 846 51.62 35.41 -60.47
C PHE A 846 52.71 36.47 -60.67
N GLU A 847 53.60 36.66 -59.70
CA GLU A 847 54.67 37.66 -59.74
C GLU A 847 55.58 37.50 -60.97
N LYS A 848 56.07 36.27 -61.24
CA LYS A 848 56.90 35.99 -62.43
C LYS A 848 56.19 36.31 -63.74
N LYS A 849 54.86 36.15 -63.78
CA LYS A 849 54.03 36.45 -64.96
C LYS A 849 53.84 37.96 -65.13
N ALA A 850 53.66 38.69 -64.04
CA ALA A 850 53.59 40.14 -64.02
C ALA A 850 54.89 40.78 -64.54
N THR A 851 56.05 40.32 -64.07
CA THR A 851 57.36 40.84 -64.52
C THR A 851 57.58 40.60 -66.02
N LYS A 852 57.20 39.42 -66.52
CA LYS A 852 57.31 39.07 -67.96
C LYS A 852 56.41 39.93 -68.85
N LEU A 853 55.21 40.26 -68.38
CA LEU A 853 54.26 41.10 -69.11
C LEU A 853 54.52 42.62 -68.90
N GLY A 854 55.40 42.97 -67.96
CA GLY A 854 55.71 44.36 -67.57
C GLY A 854 54.52 45.08 -66.94
N ILE A 855 53.73 44.35 -66.13
CA ILE A 855 52.59 44.86 -65.35
C ILE A 855 53.08 45.14 -63.93
N ASP A 856 52.75 46.30 -63.37
CA ASP A 856 53.05 46.62 -61.98
C ASP A 856 52.05 45.87 -61.08
N TYR A 857 52.54 44.92 -60.30
CA TYR A 857 51.72 44.06 -59.48
C TYR A 857 52.02 44.34 -58.02
N GLN A 858 50.97 44.67 -57.27
CA GLN A 858 51.10 45.10 -55.88
C GLN A 858 50.15 44.29 -55.00
N ILE A 859 50.61 43.98 -53.79
CA ILE A 859 49.79 43.40 -52.73
C ILE A 859 49.67 44.41 -51.59
N ASN A 860 48.44 44.65 -51.14
CA ASN A 860 48.20 45.41 -49.91
C ASN A 860 47.35 44.59 -48.93
N VAL A 861 47.92 44.26 -47.76
CA VAL A 861 47.23 43.51 -46.71
C VAL A 861 47.35 44.30 -45.43
N GLU A 862 46.27 44.96 -45.02
CA GLU A 862 46.20 45.81 -43.84
C GLU A 862 45.10 45.30 -42.89
N ASP A 863 45.35 45.35 -41.57
CA ASP A 863 44.40 45.00 -40.50
C ASP A 863 43.68 43.64 -40.65
N MET A 864 44.37 42.64 -41.23
CA MET A 864 43.84 41.28 -41.39
C MET A 864 44.22 40.36 -40.22
N PRO A 865 43.26 39.65 -39.59
CA PRO A 865 43.53 38.76 -38.47
C PRO A 865 44.36 37.53 -38.89
N GLU A 866 45.31 37.14 -38.03
CA GLU A 866 46.22 36.01 -38.27
C GLU A 866 45.53 34.64 -38.34
N ASN A 867 44.34 34.50 -37.78
CA ASN A 867 43.56 33.26 -37.79
C ASN A 867 42.13 33.55 -38.25
N VAL A 868 41.81 33.09 -39.46
CA VAL A 868 40.49 33.20 -40.10
C VAL A 868 39.93 31.81 -40.39
N CYS A 869 38.66 31.56 -40.04
CA CYS A 869 37.98 30.32 -40.42
C CYS A 869 37.46 30.41 -41.85
N CYS A 870 38.05 29.63 -42.76
CA CYS A 870 37.57 29.47 -44.16
C CYS A 870 38.08 28.15 -44.76
N ASP A 871 37.67 27.82 -45.99
CA ASP A 871 38.15 26.66 -46.74
C ASP A 871 39.27 27.13 -47.67
N PRO A 872 40.55 26.80 -47.39
CA PRO A 872 41.67 27.32 -48.16
C PRO A 872 41.64 26.89 -49.63
N ASN A 873 41.05 25.72 -49.96
CA ASN A 873 41.01 25.24 -51.33
C ASN A 873 40.03 26.06 -52.18
N PHE A 874 38.92 26.50 -51.60
CA PHE A 874 37.95 27.33 -52.32
C PHE A 874 38.47 28.74 -52.51
N ILE A 875 39.15 29.31 -51.50
CA ILE A 875 39.81 30.62 -51.62
C ILE A 875 40.88 30.59 -52.72
N ASP A 876 41.69 29.52 -52.79
CA ASP A 876 42.69 29.33 -53.84
C ASP A 876 42.04 29.35 -55.24
N ILE A 877 40.97 28.58 -55.46
CA ILE A 877 40.24 28.54 -56.74
C ILE A 877 39.65 29.92 -57.07
N ILE A 878 39.03 30.59 -56.09
CA ILE A 878 38.38 31.90 -56.29
C ILE A 878 39.42 32.94 -56.72
N VAL A 879 40.47 33.12 -55.93
CA VAL A 879 41.46 34.17 -56.15
C VAL A 879 42.28 33.89 -57.42
N ASN A 880 42.65 32.63 -57.70
CA ASN A 880 43.35 32.28 -58.94
C ASN A 880 42.51 32.58 -60.20
N ASN A 881 41.19 32.34 -60.17
CA ASN A 881 40.32 32.68 -61.30
C ASN A 881 40.20 34.20 -61.49
N LEU A 882 40.10 34.97 -60.40
CA LEU A 882 40.03 36.43 -60.47
C LEU A 882 41.35 37.04 -60.95
N LEU A 883 42.49 36.62 -60.39
CA LEU A 883 43.83 37.07 -60.81
C LEU A 883 44.11 36.70 -62.28
N SER A 884 43.81 35.47 -62.69
CA SER A 884 44.01 35.04 -64.08
C SER A 884 43.23 35.91 -65.08
N ASN A 885 42.00 36.31 -64.73
CA ASN A 885 41.21 37.25 -65.53
C ASN A 885 41.82 38.66 -65.52
N ALA A 886 42.19 39.20 -64.35
CA ALA A 886 42.82 40.51 -64.23
C ALA A 886 44.10 40.61 -65.10
N PHE A 887 45.00 39.63 -65.01
CA PHE A 887 46.23 39.59 -65.81
C PHE A 887 45.99 39.38 -67.31
N LYS A 888 44.88 38.73 -67.69
CA LYS A 888 44.52 38.54 -69.10
C LYS A 888 44.06 39.83 -69.77
N HIS A 889 43.43 40.73 -69.01
CA HIS A 889 42.82 41.95 -69.53
C HIS A 889 43.62 43.23 -69.23
N THR A 890 44.77 43.11 -68.57
CA THR A 890 45.69 44.21 -68.27
C THR A 890 46.90 44.20 -69.22
N LYS A 891 47.29 45.37 -69.75
CA LYS A 891 48.41 45.51 -70.70
C LYS A 891 49.69 45.99 -70.00
N ARG A 892 50.81 45.93 -70.71
CA ARG A 892 52.14 46.34 -70.20
C ARG A 892 52.13 47.82 -69.76
N GLY A 893 52.68 48.11 -68.58
CA GLY A 893 52.74 49.44 -67.96
C GLY A 893 51.51 49.82 -67.12
N GLN A 894 50.52 48.93 -67.03
CA GLN A 894 49.33 49.08 -66.18
C GLN A 894 49.46 48.22 -64.91
N ASN A 895 48.53 48.41 -63.99
CA ASN A 895 48.62 47.88 -62.63
C ASN A 895 47.54 46.84 -62.34
N VAL A 896 47.93 45.80 -61.61
CA VAL A 896 47.03 44.86 -60.94
C VAL A 896 47.32 44.94 -59.44
N CYS A 897 46.28 44.95 -58.62
CA CYS A 897 46.41 45.00 -57.17
C CYS A 897 45.56 43.91 -56.52
N LEU A 898 46.19 43.11 -55.67
CA LEU A 898 45.50 42.21 -54.75
C LEU A 898 45.45 42.89 -53.37
N SER A 899 44.25 43.07 -52.83
CA SER A 899 44.07 43.69 -51.52
C SER A 899 43.26 42.81 -50.58
N GLY A 900 43.65 42.79 -49.31
CA GLY A 900 42.92 42.11 -48.24
C GLY A 900 42.77 43.01 -47.01
N CYS A 901 41.54 43.19 -46.53
CA CYS A 901 41.24 43.94 -45.31
C CYS A 901 40.00 43.37 -44.61
N VAL A 902 39.74 43.80 -43.37
CA VAL A 902 38.48 43.53 -42.67
C VAL A 902 37.64 44.81 -42.66
N GLN A 903 36.42 44.73 -43.19
CA GLN A 903 35.48 45.84 -43.23
C GLN A 903 34.09 45.36 -42.81
N ASP A 904 33.41 46.12 -41.93
CA ASP A 904 32.05 45.85 -41.45
C ASP A 904 31.84 44.43 -40.89
N GLY A 905 32.87 43.84 -40.28
CA GLY A 905 32.81 42.49 -39.70
C GLY A 905 32.95 41.36 -40.72
N TYR A 906 33.21 41.65 -42.00
CA TYR A 906 33.53 40.68 -43.04
C TYR A 906 34.99 40.78 -43.47
N MET A 907 35.55 39.65 -43.91
CA MET A 907 36.83 39.61 -44.59
C MET A 907 36.60 39.97 -46.07
N CYS A 908 37.26 41.04 -46.49
CA CYS A 908 37.17 41.59 -47.83
C CYS A 908 38.46 41.24 -48.59
N ILE A 909 38.33 40.54 -49.71
CA ILE A 909 39.43 40.30 -50.64
C ILE A 909 39.04 40.93 -51.97
N SER A 910 39.88 41.82 -52.49
CA SER A 910 39.63 42.46 -53.78
C SER A 910 40.80 42.26 -54.74
N VAL A 911 40.46 41.99 -56.00
CA VAL A 911 41.40 41.99 -57.12
C VAL A 911 40.98 43.12 -58.05
N ALA A 912 41.85 44.11 -58.19
CA ALA A 912 41.63 45.26 -59.05
C ALA A 912 42.65 45.29 -60.18
N ASP A 913 42.17 45.61 -61.37
CA ASP A 913 42.98 45.84 -62.55
C ASP A 913 42.66 47.21 -63.17
N THR A 914 43.59 47.74 -63.94
CA THR A 914 43.47 49.01 -64.69
C THR A 914 43.32 48.76 -66.20
N GLY A 915 42.79 47.59 -66.57
CA GLY A 915 42.61 47.14 -67.94
C GLY A 915 41.42 47.79 -68.67
N GLU A 916 40.85 47.09 -69.65
CA GLU A 916 39.82 47.65 -70.56
C GLU A 916 38.46 47.92 -69.89
N GLY A 917 38.20 47.37 -68.69
CA GLY A 917 36.92 47.52 -67.97
C GLY A 917 35.75 46.80 -68.63
N ILE A 918 34.60 46.75 -67.94
CA ILE A 918 33.40 45.99 -68.33
C ILE A 918 32.20 46.95 -68.45
N ALA A 919 31.49 46.92 -69.57
CA ALA A 919 30.30 47.76 -69.79
C ALA A 919 29.15 47.39 -68.83
N PRO A 920 28.36 48.37 -68.32
CA PRO A 920 27.33 48.14 -67.31
C PRO A 920 26.31 47.05 -67.66
N GLU A 921 25.93 46.94 -68.93
CA GLU A 921 24.97 45.93 -69.45
C GLU A 921 25.46 44.47 -69.35
N HIS A 922 26.78 44.28 -69.20
CA HIS A 922 27.39 42.97 -69.05
C HIS A 922 27.74 42.62 -67.61
N GLN A 923 27.79 43.59 -66.69
CA GLN A 923 28.28 43.38 -65.32
C GLN A 923 27.43 42.40 -64.50
N GLU A 924 26.13 42.30 -64.74
CA GLU A 924 25.29 41.27 -64.10
C GLU A 924 25.40 39.92 -64.81
N LYS A 925 25.56 39.93 -66.14
CA LYS A 925 25.54 38.73 -67.00
C LYS A 925 26.87 37.98 -67.04
N ILE A 926 27.99 38.61 -66.67
CA ILE A 926 29.30 37.95 -66.64
C ILE A 926 29.37 36.78 -65.63
N PHE A 927 28.43 36.72 -64.70
CA PHE A 927 28.27 35.59 -63.78
C PHE A 927 27.31 34.52 -64.31
N GLU A 928 26.68 34.71 -65.47
CA GLU A 928 25.88 33.71 -66.17
C GLU A 928 26.76 32.73 -66.95
N ARG A 929 26.27 31.50 -67.09
CA ARG A 929 27.03 30.39 -67.66
C ARG A 929 27.26 30.57 -69.16
N PHE A 930 28.51 30.32 -69.60
CA PHE A 930 28.95 30.44 -71.01
C PHE A 930 28.81 31.85 -71.59
N TYR A 931 28.49 32.83 -70.76
CA TYR A 931 28.35 34.21 -71.19
C TYR A 931 29.74 34.83 -71.37
N GLN A 932 29.93 35.52 -72.51
CA GLN A 932 31.14 36.27 -72.82
C GLN A 932 30.71 37.59 -73.43
N ALA A 933 31.21 38.69 -72.86
CA ALA A 933 30.86 40.04 -73.33
C ALA A 933 31.34 40.29 -74.77
N ASP A 934 32.48 39.70 -75.18
CA ASP A 934 33.00 39.77 -76.54
C ASP A 934 33.37 38.39 -77.10
N LYS A 935 32.83 38.04 -78.27
CA LYS A 935 33.01 36.72 -78.91
C LYS A 935 34.43 36.45 -79.43
N ASN A 936 35.28 37.48 -79.53
CA ASN A 936 36.62 37.35 -80.10
C ASN A 936 37.73 37.05 -79.06
N HIS A 937 37.38 36.89 -77.78
CA HIS A 937 38.33 36.55 -76.73
C HIS A 937 38.27 35.07 -76.32
N THR A 938 39.42 34.48 -76.06
CA THR A 938 39.62 33.04 -75.75
C THR A 938 39.23 32.70 -74.30
N GLY A 939 38.00 32.98 -73.88
CA GLY A 939 37.42 32.56 -72.60
C GLY A 939 36.48 31.37 -72.76
N THR A 940 36.10 30.70 -71.67
CA THR A 940 35.09 29.61 -71.68
C THR A 940 33.75 30.05 -71.09
N GLY A 941 33.71 31.22 -70.42
CA GLY A 941 32.50 31.76 -69.79
C GLY A 941 32.02 30.98 -68.55
N ILE A 942 32.86 30.09 -67.99
CA ILE A 942 32.49 29.25 -66.83
C ILE A 942 33.11 29.79 -65.53
N GLY A 943 34.32 30.35 -65.57
CA GLY A 943 35.12 30.68 -64.37
C GLY A 943 34.42 31.61 -63.37
N LEU A 944 33.89 32.75 -63.82
CA LEU A 944 33.23 33.72 -62.92
C LEU A 944 31.92 33.17 -62.33
N SER A 945 31.17 32.36 -63.09
CA SER A 945 29.97 31.70 -62.59
C SER A 945 30.29 30.69 -61.46
N LEU A 946 31.43 30.00 -61.56
CA LEU A 946 31.93 29.11 -60.50
C LEU A 946 32.36 29.90 -59.26
N VAL A 947 33.08 31.01 -59.44
CA VAL A 947 33.48 31.89 -58.32
C VAL A 947 32.27 32.39 -57.55
N LYS A 948 31.24 32.91 -58.24
CA LYS A 948 30.00 33.37 -57.59
C LYS A 948 29.34 32.27 -56.76
N HIS A 949 29.30 31.04 -57.29
CA HIS A 949 28.72 29.91 -56.58
C HIS A 949 29.53 29.53 -55.32
N LEU A 950 30.86 29.52 -55.40
CA LEU A 950 31.73 29.23 -54.24
C LEU A 950 31.65 30.32 -53.16
N CYS A 951 31.51 31.60 -53.54
CA CYS A 951 31.29 32.68 -52.58
C CYS A 951 29.96 32.52 -51.84
N ILE A 952 28.88 32.17 -52.55
CA ILE A 952 27.56 31.92 -51.95
C ILE A 952 27.62 30.72 -50.99
N LEU A 953 28.33 29.65 -51.37
CA LEU A 953 28.55 28.50 -50.49
C LEU A 953 29.29 28.88 -49.20
N HIS A 954 30.18 29.87 -49.25
CA HIS A 954 30.86 30.44 -48.09
C HIS A 954 30.01 31.42 -47.26
N HIS A 955 28.69 31.50 -47.51
CA HIS A 955 27.78 32.51 -46.95
C HIS A 955 28.19 33.96 -47.25
N GLY A 956 28.96 34.17 -48.32
CA GLY A 956 29.49 35.45 -48.74
C GLY A 956 28.93 35.92 -50.08
N THR A 957 29.43 37.06 -50.56
CA THR A 957 29.01 37.66 -51.83
C THR A 957 30.20 38.11 -52.67
N ILE A 958 29.99 38.24 -53.98
CA ILE A 958 30.95 38.84 -54.92
C ILE A 958 30.29 40.00 -55.63
N ASN A 959 30.96 41.15 -55.62
CA ASN A 959 30.56 42.37 -56.31
C ASN A 959 31.64 42.77 -57.32
N VAL A 960 31.22 43.46 -58.37
CA VAL A 960 32.11 44.02 -59.40
C VAL A 960 31.84 45.51 -59.53
N GLU A 961 32.92 46.29 -59.51
CA GLU A 961 32.92 47.71 -59.81
C GLU A 961 33.83 47.91 -61.03
N SER A 962 33.27 48.34 -62.16
CA SER A 962 34.05 48.54 -63.37
C SER A 962 33.50 49.66 -64.23
N LYS A 963 34.43 50.38 -64.89
CA LYS A 963 34.13 51.40 -65.90
C LYS A 963 35.00 51.14 -67.12
N LEU A 964 34.41 51.31 -68.30
CA LEU A 964 35.09 51.06 -69.57
C LEU A 964 36.32 51.98 -69.70
N GLY A 965 37.50 51.40 -69.95
CA GLY A 965 38.78 52.10 -70.10
C GLY A 965 39.51 52.44 -68.79
N GLU A 966 38.89 52.27 -67.62
CA GLU A 966 39.49 52.56 -66.31
C GLU A 966 39.82 51.28 -65.49
N GLY A 967 39.41 50.10 -65.97
CA GLY A 967 39.67 48.80 -65.35
C GLY A 967 38.50 48.23 -64.54
N SER A 968 38.75 47.14 -63.82
CA SER A 968 37.74 46.41 -63.05
C SER A 968 38.23 46.06 -61.65
N ARG A 969 37.36 46.16 -60.65
CA ARG A 969 37.58 45.67 -59.30
C ARG A 969 36.54 44.62 -58.96
N PHE A 970 37.01 43.41 -58.68
CA PHE A 970 36.16 42.35 -58.12
C PHE A 970 36.43 42.26 -56.62
N THR A 971 35.38 42.37 -55.83
CA THR A 971 35.44 42.36 -54.38
C THR A 971 34.59 41.22 -53.85
N ILE A 972 35.21 40.33 -53.07
CA ILE A 972 34.50 39.27 -52.36
C ILE A 972 34.42 39.60 -50.87
N LEU A 973 33.24 39.41 -50.29
CA LEU A 973 32.94 39.62 -48.89
C LEU A 973 32.58 38.26 -48.27
N LEU A 974 33.46 37.76 -47.40
CA LEU A 974 33.31 36.45 -46.78
C LEU A 974 33.31 36.57 -45.24
N PRO A 975 32.49 35.79 -44.53
CA PRO A 975 32.56 35.69 -43.08
C PRO A 975 33.85 35.00 -42.65
N TYR A 976 34.44 35.43 -41.53
CA TYR A 976 35.77 35.00 -41.11
C TYR A 976 35.85 34.45 -39.68
N ARG A 977 34.77 34.61 -38.88
CA ARG A 977 34.71 34.09 -37.51
C ARG A 977 34.17 32.67 -37.54
N ALA A 978 34.63 31.84 -36.60
CA ALA A 978 34.13 30.48 -36.48
C ALA A 978 32.63 30.44 -36.20
N GLU A 979 32.06 31.44 -35.54
CA GLU A 979 30.63 31.54 -35.20
C GLU A 979 29.72 31.77 -36.41
N ASP A 980 30.27 32.32 -37.51
CA ASP A 980 29.51 32.64 -38.72
C ASP A 980 29.16 31.39 -39.55
N TYR A 981 29.78 30.25 -39.24
CA TYR A 981 29.57 28.97 -39.92
C TYR A 981 28.86 27.96 -39.01
N GLN A 982 28.03 27.10 -39.61
CA GLN A 982 27.30 26.06 -38.87
C GLN A 982 28.27 24.97 -38.36
N GLU A 983 27.95 24.32 -37.24
CA GLU A 983 28.74 23.21 -36.65
C GLU A 983 29.08 22.11 -37.67
N THR A 984 28.16 21.80 -38.60
CA THR A 984 28.36 20.81 -39.67
C THR A 984 29.33 21.26 -40.78
N GLU A 985 29.58 22.56 -40.89
CA GLU A 985 30.46 23.19 -41.90
C GLU A 985 31.88 23.41 -41.36
N LYS A 986 32.03 23.40 -40.02
CA LYS A 986 33.33 23.48 -39.36
C LYS A 986 34.02 22.12 -39.49
N ALA A 987 35.23 22.13 -40.03
CA ALA A 987 36.05 20.93 -40.02
C ALA A 987 36.32 20.53 -38.56
N ALA A 988 35.85 19.34 -38.16
CA ALA A 988 36.00 18.84 -36.79
C ALA A 988 37.48 18.92 -36.36
N THR A 989 37.74 19.60 -35.24
CA THR A 989 39.02 19.55 -34.56
C THR A 989 39.26 18.11 -34.15
N THR A 990 40.08 17.38 -34.92
CA THR A 990 40.55 16.04 -34.57
C THR A 990 41.32 16.14 -33.26
N LEU A 991 40.67 15.79 -32.14
CA LEU A 991 41.34 15.39 -30.91
C LEU A 991 42.07 14.06 -31.20
N PRO A 992 43.41 14.00 -31.13
CA PRO A 992 44.13 12.75 -31.26
C PRO A 992 44.01 11.99 -29.93
N LEU A 993 43.30 10.87 -29.93
CA LEU A 993 43.19 9.97 -28.79
C LEU A 993 43.01 8.53 -29.30
N PRO A 994 43.41 7.52 -28.51
CA PRO A 994 44.77 7.02 -28.35
C PRO A 994 44.88 5.68 -29.08
N THR A 995 46.03 5.36 -29.66
CA THR A 995 46.34 3.99 -30.10
C THR A 995 46.22 3.05 -28.91
N PRO A 996 45.31 2.06 -28.92
CA PRO A 996 45.31 1.02 -27.91
C PRO A 996 46.56 0.16 -28.09
N THR A 997 47.23 -0.11 -26.98
CA THR A 997 48.32 -1.09 -26.92
C THR A 997 47.78 -2.48 -27.31
N PRO A 998 48.57 -3.32 -28.02
CA PRO A 998 48.08 -4.57 -28.65
C PRO A 998 47.55 -5.68 -27.71
N GLU A 999 47.54 -5.47 -26.39
CA GLU A 999 47.18 -6.51 -25.41
C GLU A 999 45.68 -6.56 -25.04
N ASP A 1000 44.88 -5.53 -25.38
CA ASP A 1000 43.43 -5.45 -25.09
C ASP A 1000 42.55 -5.22 -26.34
N ALA A 1001 43.06 -5.53 -27.54
CA ALA A 1001 42.35 -5.28 -28.80
C ALA A 1001 41.09 -6.17 -28.96
N GLU A 1002 39.96 -5.54 -29.29
CA GLU A 1002 38.71 -6.25 -29.60
C GLU A 1002 38.89 -7.16 -30.83
N THR A 1003 38.32 -8.36 -30.78
CA THR A 1003 38.45 -9.39 -31.80
C THR A 1003 37.29 -9.33 -32.80
N ILE A 1004 37.58 -9.30 -34.09
CA ILE A 1004 36.61 -9.29 -35.19
C ILE A 1004 36.79 -10.53 -36.04
N LEU A 1005 35.70 -11.24 -36.36
CA LEU A 1005 35.70 -12.38 -37.28
C LEU A 1005 35.23 -11.93 -38.66
N ILE A 1006 36.05 -12.16 -39.68
CA ILE A 1006 35.74 -11.88 -41.09
C ILE A 1006 35.47 -13.21 -41.80
N VAL A 1007 34.31 -13.32 -42.44
CA VAL A 1007 33.88 -14.49 -43.20
C VAL A 1007 33.67 -14.06 -44.65
N GLU A 1008 34.61 -14.43 -45.51
CA GLU A 1008 34.65 -14.00 -46.91
C GLU A 1008 35.35 -15.07 -47.74
N ASP A 1009 34.74 -15.52 -48.84
CA ASP A 1009 35.31 -16.56 -49.71
C ASP A 1009 36.40 -15.98 -50.64
N ASN A 1010 36.23 -14.72 -51.07
CA ASN A 1010 37.20 -14.01 -51.88
C ASN A 1010 38.43 -13.58 -51.07
N LYS A 1011 39.57 -14.23 -51.35
CA LYS A 1011 40.85 -13.98 -50.67
C LYS A 1011 41.31 -12.52 -50.74
N ASP A 1012 41.19 -11.86 -51.89
CA ASP A 1012 41.68 -10.49 -52.05
C ASP A 1012 40.85 -9.49 -51.21
N ILE A 1013 39.53 -9.69 -51.14
CA ILE A 1013 38.64 -8.87 -50.31
C ILE A 1013 38.89 -9.15 -48.82
N ARG A 1014 39.04 -10.42 -48.45
CA ARG A 1014 39.34 -10.84 -47.08
C ARG A 1014 40.66 -10.25 -46.58
N ASP A 1015 41.72 -10.34 -47.39
CA ASP A 1015 43.05 -9.80 -47.08
C ASP A 1015 43.02 -8.26 -47.02
N TYR A 1016 42.22 -7.62 -47.88
CA TYR A 1016 42.02 -6.16 -47.85
C TYR A 1016 41.34 -5.68 -46.56
N ILE A 1017 40.26 -6.34 -46.12
CA ILE A 1017 39.58 -6.00 -44.86
C ILE A 1017 40.49 -6.30 -43.67
N GLN A 1018 41.16 -7.47 -43.66
CA GLN A 1018 42.07 -7.88 -42.61
C GLN A 1018 43.21 -6.86 -42.43
N THR A 1019 43.92 -6.52 -43.51
CA THR A 1019 45.06 -5.60 -43.46
C THR A 1019 44.63 -4.21 -43.00
N SER A 1020 43.44 -3.77 -43.42
CA SER A 1020 42.91 -2.45 -43.07
C SER A 1020 42.45 -2.33 -41.61
N LEU A 1021 42.00 -3.43 -40.99
CA LEU A 1021 41.51 -3.45 -39.60
C LEU A 1021 42.53 -3.96 -38.58
N ALA A 1022 43.57 -4.68 -39.02
CA ALA A 1022 44.59 -5.27 -38.15
C ALA A 1022 45.36 -4.26 -37.29
N SER A 1023 45.39 -2.98 -37.68
CA SER A 1023 46.02 -1.91 -36.88
C SER A 1023 45.24 -1.54 -35.61
N GLU A 1024 43.95 -1.87 -35.55
CA GLU A 1024 43.02 -1.43 -34.49
C GLU A 1024 42.36 -2.61 -33.75
N TYR A 1025 42.29 -3.79 -34.38
CA TYR A 1025 41.54 -4.95 -33.90
C TYR A 1025 42.31 -6.25 -34.11
N ARG A 1026 42.06 -7.25 -33.26
CA ARG A 1026 42.52 -8.62 -33.50
C ARG A 1026 41.61 -9.28 -34.54
N ILE A 1027 42.15 -9.76 -35.65
CA ILE A 1027 41.33 -10.29 -36.75
C ILE A 1027 41.40 -11.82 -36.79
N LEU A 1028 40.23 -12.45 -36.86
CA LEU A 1028 40.05 -13.85 -37.21
C LEU A 1028 39.42 -13.93 -38.60
N THR A 1029 39.77 -14.94 -39.39
CA THR A 1029 39.28 -15.11 -40.76
C THR A 1029 38.73 -16.51 -40.97
N ALA A 1030 37.66 -16.62 -41.76
CA ALA A 1030 37.07 -17.86 -42.24
C ALA A 1030 36.68 -17.71 -43.71
N GLU A 1031 36.73 -18.81 -44.48
CA GLU A 1031 36.43 -18.78 -45.92
C GLU A 1031 34.96 -19.06 -46.22
N ASN A 1032 34.20 -19.57 -45.25
CA ASN A 1032 32.76 -19.84 -45.37
C ASN A 1032 32.07 -19.88 -44.00
N GLY A 1033 30.73 -19.86 -44.00
CA GLY A 1033 29.93 -19.87 -42.78
C GLY A 1033 30.15 -21.10 -41.89
N GLN A 1034 30.44 -22.28 -42.47
CA GLN A 1034 30.61 -23.51 -41.69
C GLN A 1034 31.94 -23.53 -40.91
N GLU A 1035 33.00 -23.00 -41.50
CA GLU A 1035 34.29 -22.79 -40.83
C GLU A 1035 34.15 -21.75 -39.71
N ALA A 1036 33.42 -20.66 -39.98
CA ALA A 1036 33.12 -19.64 -38.99
C ALA A 1036 32.36 -20.20 -37.77
N VAL A 1037 31.37 -21.08 -37.98
CA VAL A 1037 30.66 -21.76 -36.88
C VAL A 1037 31.59 -22.62 -36.02
N ASN A 1038 32.61 -23.25 -36.61
CA ASN A 1038 33.57 -24.04 -35.84
C ASN A 1038 34.55 -23.15 -35.06
N LEU A 1039 34.96 -22.01 -35.64
CA LEU A 1039 35.74 -20.99 -34.94
C LEU A 1039 34.98 -20.43 -33.74
N LEU A 1040 33.68 -20.15 -33.86
CA LEU A 1040 32.84 -19.65 -32.75
C LEU A 1040 32.72 -20.61 -31.55
N LYS A 1041 33.07 -21.89 -31.70
CA LYS A 1041 33.13 -22.85 -30.58
C LYS A 1041 34.40 -22.70 -29.74
N THR A 1042 35.44 -22.10 -30.29
CA THR A 1042 36.79 -22.02 -29.67
C THR A 1042 37.23 -20.58 -29.41
N GLU A 1043 36.78 -19.64 -30.24
CA GLU A 1043 37.08 -18.21 -30.20
C GLU A 1043 35.80 -17.40 -29.98
N GLN A 1044 35.90 -16.22 -29.35
CA GLN A 1044 34.75 -15.36 -29.00
C GLN A 1044 34.94 -13.94 -29.57
N PRO A 1045 34.57 -13.72 -30.85
CA PRO A 1045 34.67 -12.40 -31.47
C PRO A 1045 33.62 -11.43 -30.90
N GLN A 1046 33.98 -10.14 -30.84
CA GLN A 1046 33.09 -9.05 -30.42
C GLN A 1046 32.24 -8.51 -31.59
N LEU A 1047 32.59 -8.83 -32.83
CA LEU A 1047 31.83 -8.49 -34.04
C LEU A 1047 32.14 -9.47 -35.18
N ILE A 1048 31.15 -9.75 -36.02
CA ILE A 1048 31.30 -10.61 -37.20
C ILE A 1048 30.99 -9.80 -38.46
N ILE A 1049 31.84 -9.93 -39.48
CA ILE A 1049 31.62 -9.39 -40.83
C ILE A 1049 31.51 -10.59 -41.76
N THR A 1050 30.43 -10.70 -42.53
CA THR A 1050 30.22 -11.84 -43.43
C THR A 1050 29.79 -11.38 -44.82
N ASP A 1051 30.30 -12.01 -45.88
CA ASP A 1051 29.72 -11.87 -47.22
C ASP A 1051 28.42 -12.67 -47.34
N VAL A 1052 27.51 -12.24 -48.23
CA VAL A 1052 26.27 -12.99 -48.54
C VAL A 1052 26.57 -14.25 -49.34
N MET A 1053 27.43 -14.16 -50.37
CA MET A 1053 27.55 -15.20 -51.40
C MET A 1053 28.82 -16.02 -51.16
N MET A 1054 28.73 -17.04 -50.31
CA MET A 1054 29.86 -17.93 -49.98
C MET A 1054 29.50 -19.41 -50.18
N PRO A 1055 30.47 -20.27 -50.53
CA PRO A 1055 30.23 -21.70 -50.71
C PRO A 1055 29.94 -22.42 -49.37
N ILE A 1056 29.30 -23.60 -49.44
CA ILE A 1056 28.93 -24.48 -48.32
C ILE A 1056 27.81 -23.92 -47.43
N MET A 1057 28.03 -22.75 -46.82
CA MET A 1057 27.05 -22.04 -45.99
C MET A 1057 27.16 -20.55 -46.29
N ASP A 1058 26.06 -19.98 -46.76
CA ASP A 1058 25.98 -18.58 -47.16
C ASP A 1058 25.89 -17.63 -45.94
N GLY A 1059 26.10 -16.34 -46.16
CA GLY A 1059 26.14 -15.36 -45.06
C GLY A 1059 24.82 -15.14 -44.34
N LEU A 1060 23.69 -15.38 -45.01
CA LEU A 1060 22.35 -15.22 -44.43
C LEU A 1060 22.02 -16.42 -43.53
N GLU A 1061 22.32 -17.63 -43.99
CA GLU A 1061 22.17 -18.86 -43.23
C GLU A 1061 23.09 -18.88 -42.00
N PHE A 1062 24.34 -18.43 -42.17
CA PHE A 1062 25.28 -18.26 -41.07
C PHE A 1062 24.80 -17.22 -40.05
N CYS A 1063 24.34 -16.04 -40.49
CA CYS A 1063 23.79 -15.01 -39.61
C CYS A 1063 22.61 -15.55 -38.79
N LYS A 1064 21.68 -16.27 -39.44
CA LYS A 1064 20.55 -16.90 -38.78
C LYS A 1064 20.99 -17.89 -37.71
N GLN A 1065 22.01 -18.72 -37.99
CA GLN A 1065 22.52 -19.69 -37.03
C GLN A 1065 23.17 -19.03 -35.81
N VAL A 1066 23.92 -17.94 -36.01
CA VAL A 1066 24.49 -17.13 -34.92
C VAL A 1066 23.37 -16.53 -34.06
N LYS A 1067 22.33 -15.96 -34.68
CA LYS A 1067 21.26 -15.25 -33.94
C LYS A 1067 20.27 -16.18 -33.24
N LEU A 1068 20.17 -17.46 -33.63
CA LEU A 1068 19.33 -18.46 -32.97
C LEU A 1068 20.03 -19.21 -31.82
N SER A 1069 21.36 -19.19 -31.75
CA SER A 1069 22.10 -19.89 -30.70
C SER A 1069 22.29 -19.02 -29.46
N ILE A 1070 21.89 -19.50 -28.28
CA ILE A 1070 22.03 -18.77 -27.01
C ILE A 1070 23.48 -18.40 -26.68
N GLU A 1071 24.44 -19.16 -27.21
CA GLU A 1071 25.87 -18.93 -26.95
C GLU A 1071 26.42 -17.77 -27.79
N THR A 1072 25.83 -17.45 -28.95
CA THR A 1072 26.42 -16.52 -29.94
C THR A 1072 25.47 -15.39 -30.38
N CYS A 1073 24.18 -15.47 -30.07
CA CYS A 1073 23.16 -14.50 -30.51
C CYS A 1073 23.40 -13.05 -30.08
N HIS A 1074 24.22 -12.86 -29.06
CA HIS A 1074 24.61 -11.58 -28.53
C HIS A 1074 25.66 -10.87 -29.40
N ILE A 1075 26.35 -11.56 -30.32
CA ILE A 1075 27.42 -11.00 -31.14
C ILE A 1075 26.81 -10.22 -32.32
N PRO A 1076 27.25 -8.97 -32.60
CA PRO A 1076 26.76 -8.20 -33.72
C PRO A 1076 27.30 -8.70 -35.07
N VAL A 1077 26.47 -8.67 -36.11
CA VAL A 1077 26.79 -9.16 -37.47
C VAL A 1077 26.58 -8.05 -38.50
N ILE A 1078 27.61 -7.77 -39.30
CA ILE A 1078 27.55 -6.90 -40.48
C ILE A 1078 27.61 -7.76 -41.74
N ILE A 1079 26.63 -7.59 -42.63
CA ILE A 1079 26.59 -8.32 -43.90
C ILE A 1079 27.13 -7.46 -45.04
N LEU A 1080 28.04 -8.02 -45.85
CA LEU A 1080 28.56 -7.44 -47.09
C LEU A 1080 27.89 -8.13 -48.29
N SER A 1081 27.47 -7.39 -49.30
CA SER A 1081 26.82 -7.97 -50.50
C SER A 1081 27.18 -7.24 -51.78
N ALA A 1082 27.31 -7.97 -52.89
CA ALA A 1082 27.50 -7.38 -54.22
C ALA A 1082 26.21 -6.81 -54.84
N LYS A 1083 25.04 -7.10 -54.27
CA LYS A 1083 23.73 -6.69 -54.81
C LYS A 1083 23.17 -5.47 -54.06
N THR A 1084 22.64 -4.50 -54.80
CA THR A 1084 22.15 -3.21 -54.29
C THR A 1084 20.62 -3.14 -54.15
N GLU A 1085 19.91 -4.26 -54.33
CA GLU A 1085 18.43 -4.31 -54.24
C GLU A 1085 17.92 -4.23 -52.79
N GLN A 1086 16.90 -3.40 -52.55
CA GLN A 1086 16.28 -3.20 -51.22
C GLN A 1086 15.64 -4.46 -50.63
N SER A 1087 15.19 -5.40 -51.47
CA SER A 1087 14.57 -6.67 -51.05
C SER A 1087 15.54 -7.56 -50.27
N GLU A 1088 16.78 -7.67 -50.73
CA GLU A 1088 17.81 -8.49 -50.06
C GLU A 1088 18.40 -7.78 -48.82
N GLN A 1089 18.43 -6.44 -48.81
CA GLN A 1089 18.77 -5.68 -47.60
C GLN A 1089 17.74 -5.93 -46.49
N LEU A 1090 16.46 -5.96 -46.86
CA LEU A 1090 15.37 -6.28 -45.94
C LEU A 1090 15.52 -7.73 -45.43
N GLU A 1091 15.85 -8.67 -46.31
CA GLU A 1091 16.05 -10.07 -45.95
C GLU A 1091 17.19 -10.26 -44.95
N GLY A 1092 18.36 -9.65 -45.20
CA GLY A 1092 19.49 -9.68 -44.27
C GLY A 1092 19.18 -9.11 -42.88
N LEU A 1093 18.46 -7.99 -42.81
CA LEU A 1093 18.02 -7.41 -41.53
C LEU A 1093 16.95 -8.27 -40.85
N THR A 1094 16.03 -8.90 -41.60
CA THR A 1094 15.00 -9.79 -41.03
C THR A 1094 15.57 -11.10 -40.45
N GLN A 1095 16.74 -11.56 -40.94
CA GLN A 1095 17.46 -12.69 -40.36
C GLN A 1095 18.28 -12.30 -39.10
N GLY A 1096 18.22 -11.03 -38.68
CA GLY A 1096 18.78 -10.55 -37.41
C GLY A 1096 20.14 -9.88 -37.50
N ALA A 1097 20.64 -9.53 -38.70
CA ALA A 1097 21.86 -8.76 -38.86
C ALA A 1097 21.73 -7.34 -38.27
N ASP A 1098 22.82 -6.81 -37.72
CA ASP A 1098 22.84 -5.50 -37.07
C ASP A 1098 23.10 -4.37 -38.08
N ASP A 1099 23.76 -4.67 -39.20
CA ASP A 1099 23.97 -3.73 -40.30
C ASP A 1099 24.22 -4.46 -41.64
N TYR A 1100 24.03 -3.74 -42.75
CA TYR A 1100 24.20 -4.24 -44.12
C TYR A 1100 24.96 -3.22 -44.97
N MET A 1101 25.85 -3.69 -45.85
CA MET A 1101 26.66 -2.82 -46.72
C MET A 1101 26.91 -3.42 -48.11
N ALA A 1102 26.75 -2.61 -49.16
CA ALA A 1102 26.96 -3.03 -50.55
C ALA A 1102 28.43 -2.90 -50.99
N LYS A 1103 28.93 -3.84 -51.79
CA LYS A 1103 30.24 -3.85 -52.46
C LYS A 1103 30.14 -3.10 -53.82
N PRO A 1104 31.09 -2.22 -54.20
CA PRO A 1104 32.30 -1.84 -53.46
C PRO A 1104 31.99 -0.89 -52.30
N PHE A 1105 32.57 -1.19 -51.13
CA PHE A 1105 32.38 -0.39 -49.92
C PHE A 1105 33.59 0.49 -49.61
N SER A 1106 33.33 1.62 -48.96
CA SER A 1106 34.39 2.47 -48.43
C SER A 1106 34.90 1.91 -47.11
N MET A 1107 36.20 1.64 -47.03
CA MET A 1107 36.85 1.15 -45.80
C MET A 1107 36.70 2.12 -44.62
N SER A 1108 36.68 3.43 -44.88
CA SER A 1108 36.45 4.41 -43.81
C SER A 1108 35.02 4.33 -43.25
N ILE A 1109 34.02 4.06 -44.10
CA ILE A 1109 32.62 3.87 -43.67
C ILE A 1109 32.49 2.58 -42.85
N LEU A 1110 33.12 1.49 -43.30
CA LEU A 1110 33.13 0.22 -42.56
C LEU A 1110 33.77 0.39 -41.17
N LYS A 1111 34.93 1.05 -41.07
CA LYS A 1111 35.58 1.36 -39.79
C LYS A 1111 34.67 2.16 -38.86
N SER A 1112 34.01 3.20 -39.37
CA SER A 1112 33.09 4.01 -38.56
C SER A 1112 31.89 3.20 -38.05
N LYS A 1113 31.31 2.33 -38.89
CA LYS A 1113 30.20 1.44 -38.48
C LYS A 1113 30.63 0.46 -37.39
N ILE A 1114 31.77 -0.19 -37.56
CA ILE A 1114 32.37 -1.10 -36.56
C ILE A 1114 32.58 -0.36 -35.23
N HIS A 1115 33.24 0.80 -35.28
CA HIS A 1115 33.54 1.59 -34.08
C HIS A 1115 32.25 2.01 -33.35
N ASN A 1116 31.22 2.43 -34.07
CA ASN A 1116 29.98 2.90 -33.46
C ASN A 1116 29.17 1.76 -32.81
N ILE A 1117 29.11 0.58 -33.44
CA ILE A 1117 28.44 -0.60 -32.89
C ILE A 1117 29.14 -1.06 -31.60
N LEU A 1118 30.48 -1.17 -31.62
CA LEU A 1118 31.26 -1.57 -30.45
C LEU A 1118 31.19 -0.54 -29.32
N ARG A 1119 31.27 0.76 -29.63
CA ARG A 1119 31.13 1.86 -28.67
C ARG A 1119 29.76 1.87 -28.00
N THR A 1120 28.68 1.75 -28.77
CA THR A 1120 27.30 1.77 -28.24
C THR A 1120 27.09 0.60 -27.27
N ARG A 1121 27.61 -0.58 -27.62
CA ARG A 1121 27.56 -1.76 -26.76
C ARG A 1121 28.37 -1.58 -25.48
N ARG A 1122 29.57 -1.00 -25.55
CA ARG A 1122 30.42 -0.73 -24.38
C ARG A 1122 29.73 0.24 -23.40
N LEU A 1123 29.17 1.33 -23.93
CA LEU A 1123 28.43 2.33 -23.12
C LEU A 1123 27.20 1.72 -22.44
N ALA A 1124 26.46 0.84 -23.12
CA ALA A 1124 25.33 0.13 -22.52
C ALA A 1124 25.78 -0.75 -21.33
N ILE A 1125 26.85 -1.53 -21.49
CA ILE A 1125 27.40 -2.36 -20.41
C ILE A 1125 27.93 -1.50 -19.24
N GLU A 1126 28.60 -0.39 -19.52
CA GLU A 1126 29.10 0.54 -18.49
C GLU A 1126 27.97 1.20 -17.70
N TYR A 1127 26.90 1.63 -18.37
CA TYR A 1127 25.72 2.20 -17.72
C TYR A 1127 25.09 1.21 -16.71
N TYR A 1128 24.97 -0.07 -17.08
CA TYR A 1128 24.34 -1.08 -16.22
C TYR A 1128 25.26 -1.73 -15.17
N LYS A 1129 26.58 -1.50 -15.21
CA LYS A 1129 27.51 -1.91 -14.13
C LYS A 1129 27.25 -1.15 -12.82
N GLY A 1130 26.69 0.06 -12.91
CA GLY A 1130 26.41 0.94 -11.77
C GLY A 1130 25.07 0.70 -11.05
N GLU A 1131 24.08 0.07 -11.70
CA GLU A 1131 22.74 -0.09 -11.13
C GLU A 1131 22.60 -1.36 -10.24
N ILE A 1132 21.89 -1.21 -9.12
CA ILE A 1132 21.59 -2.30 -8.17
C ILE A 1132 20.48 -3.23 -8.70
N THR A 1133 19.56 -2.69 -9.50
CA THR A 1133 18.40 -3.43 -10.00
C THR A 1133 18.65 -3.95 -11.41
N VAL A 1134 18.63 -5.27 -11.58
CA VAL A 1134 18.73 -5.89 -12.91
C VAL A 1134 17.36 -5.84 -13.58
N GLN A 1135 17.27 -5.10 -14.70
CA GLN A 1135 16.07 -5.06 -15.54
C GLN A 1135 16.37 -5.72 -16.89
N PRO A 1136 15.98 -7.01 -17.10
CA PRO A 1136 16.33 -7.75 -18.30
C PRO A 1136 15.96 -7.05 -19.62
N GLN A 1137 14.82 -6.35 -19.66
CA GLN A 1137 14.33 -5.60 -20.84
C GLN A 1137 15.21 -4.42 -21.26
N LYS A 1138 16.06 -3.93 -20.36
CA LYS A 1138 16.92 -2.76 -20.59
C LYS A 1138 18.35 -3.14 -21.00
N ILE A 1139 18.76 -4.37 -20.68
CA ILE A 1139 20.12 -4.90 -20.90
C ILE A 1139 20.18 -5.75 -22.16
N ALA A 1140 19.15 -6.58 -22.40
CA ALA A 1140 19.10 -7.46 -23.56
C ALA A 1140 18.46 -6.77 -24.77
N ILE A 1141 19.16 -6.77 -25.90
CA ILE A 1141 18.70 -6.21 -27.18
C ILE A 1141 17.84 -7.24 -27.94
N ASN A 1142 18.03 -8.53 -27.67
CA ASN A 1142 17.31 -9.66 -28.30
C ASN A 1142 16.42 -10.41 -27.27
N PRO A 1143 15.19 -10.83 -27.63
CA PRO A 1143 14.32 -11.70 -26.82
C PRO A 1143 15.01 -12.91 -26.17
N LEU A 1144 15.93 -13.61 -26.85
CA LEU A 1144 16.62 -14.78 -26.29
C LEU A 1144 17.53 -14.41 -25.10
N ASP A 1145 18.22 -13.27 -25.19
CA ASP A 1145 19.06 -12.75 -24.11
C ASP A 1145 18.22 -12.24 -22.93
N GLN A 1146 17.04 -11.70 -23.22
CA GLN A 1146 16.09 -11.25 -22.21
C GLN A 1146 15.55 -12.44 -21.39
N ASP A 1147 15.15 -13.52 -22.07
CA ASP A 1147 14.67 -14.74 -21.42
C ASP A 1147 15.78 -15.42 -20.62
N PHE A 1148 17.02 -15.42 -21.14
CA PHE A 1148 18.19 -15.91 -20.42
C PHE A 1148 18.41 -15.14 -19.09
N LEU A 1149 18.45 -13.80 -19.13
CA LEU A 1149 18.64 -12.99 -17.92
C LEU A 1149 17.49 -13.12 -16.93
N LYS A 1150 16.24 -13.27 -17.41
CA LYS A 1150 15.08 -13.53 -16.57
C LYS A 1150 15.20 -14.87 -15.84
N LYS A 1151 15.52 -15.94 -16.57
CA LYS A 1151 15.74 -17.27 -15.99
C LYS A 1151 16.93 -17.28 -15.02
N ALA A 1152 18.00 -16.55 -15.33
CA ALA A 1152 19.15 -16.38 -14.45
C ALA A 1152 18.78 -15.71 -13.12
N LEU A 1153 17.96 -14.66 -13.15
CA LEU A 1153 17.45 -14.00 -11.94
C LEU A 1153 16.58 -14.94 -11.10
N GLU A 1154 15.63 -15.64 -11.74
CA GLU A 1154 14.73 -16.58 -11.06
C GLU A 1154 15.50 -17.70 -10.33
N ILE A 1155 16.55 -18.25 -10.94
CA ILE A 1155 17.38 -19.29 -10.32
C ILE A 1155 18.13 -18.75 -9.10
N VAL A 1156 18.74 -17.56 -9.19
CA VAL A 1156 19.48 -16.97 -8.06
C VAL A 1156 18.52 -16.59 -6.92
N GLU A 1157 17.33 -16.06 -7.22
CA GLU A 1157 16.32 -15.74 -6.22
C GLU A 1157 15.76 -16.99 -5.52
N LYS A 1158 15.59 -18.10 -6.25
CA LYS A 1158 15.16 -19.39 -5.69
C LYS A 1158 16.19 -19.95 -4.70
N HIS A 1159 17.48 -19.70 -4.92
CA HIS A 1159 18.58 -20.17 -4.07
C HIS A 1159 19.17 -19.09 -3.16
N LEU A 1160 18.41 -18.03 -2.87
CA LEU A 1160 18.92 -16.86 -2.15
C LEU A 1160 19.47 -17.18 -0.76
N THR A 1161 18.80 -18.07 0.00
CA THR A 1161 19.20 -18.47 1.36
C THR A 1161 20.26 -19.57 1.39
N ASP A 1162 20.59 -20.17 0.25
CA ASP A 1162 21.55 -21.28 0.17
C ASP A 1162 23.00 -20.75 0.24
N THR A 1163 23.69 -21.13 1.32
CA THR A 1163 25.11 -20.80 1.59
C THR A 1163 26.08 -21.59 0.72
N GLU A 1164 25.64 -22.73 0.18
CA GLU A 1164 26.41 -23.62 -0.69
C GLU A 1164 26.09 -23.40 -2.17
N PHE A 1165 25.37 -22.32 -2.52
CA PHE A 1165 25.04 -21.99 -3.91
C PHE A 1165 26.26 -21.42 -4.64
N SER A 1166 26.89 -22.27 -5.47
CA SER A 1166 28.10 -21.94 -6.23
C SER A 1166 27.80 -21.68 -7.71
N THR A 1167 28.79 -21.15 -8.43
CA THR A 1167 28.71 -20.99 -9.90
C THR A 1167 28.49 -22.31 -10.63
N GLU A 1168 28.86 -23.45 -10.04
CA GLU A 1168 28.69 -24.78 -10.65
C GLU A 1168 27.24 -25.26 -10.55
N LYS A 1169 26.62 -25.10 -9.38
CA LYS A 1169 25.18 -25.35 -9.22
C LYS A 1169 24.36 -24.45 -10.14
N PHE A 1170 24.75 -23.17 -10.23
CA PHE A 1170 24.08 -22.23 -11.12
C PHE A 1170 24.19 -22.63 -12.60
N ALA A 1171 25.38 -23.05 -13.05
CA ALA A 1171 25.61 -23.55 -14.41
C ALA A 1171 24.76 -24.80 -14.71
N HIS A 1172 24.69 -25.74 -13.77
CA HIS A 1172 23.88 -26.95 -13.91
C HIS A 1172 22.38 -26.61 -14.05
N GLU A 1173 21.85 -25.70 -13.25
CA GLU A 1173 20.42 -25.34 -13.30
C GLU A 1173 20.03 -24.53 -14.54
N ILE A 1174 20.92 -23.68 -15.03
CA ILE A 1174 20.67 -22.92 -16.26
C ILE A 1174 20.93 -23.75 -17.53
N LEU A 1175 21.37 -25.01 -17.38
CA LEU A 1175 21.69 -25.97 -18.44
C LEU A 1175 22.83 -25.50 -19.35
N MET A 1176 23.86 -24.91 -18.76
CA MET A 1176 25.06 -24.48 -19.48
C MET A 1176 26.33 -24.97 -18.78
N SER A 1177 27.42 -25.07 -19.53
CA SER A 1177 28.73 -25.26 -18.91
C SER A 1177 29.09 -24.02 -18.07
N ARG A 1178 29.89 -24.21 -17.01
CA ARG A 1178 30.37 -23.11 -16.14
C ARG A 1178 31.09 -22.03 -16.96
N SER A 1179 31.87 -22.44 -17.96
CA SER A 1179 32.60 -21.54 -18.85
C SER A 1179 31.66 -20.73 -19.75
N ASN A 1180 30.66 -21.37 -20.37
CA ASN A 1180 29.73 -20.67 -21.27
C ASN A 1180 28.82 -19.72 -20.49
N LEU A 1181 28.39 -20.11 -19.28
CA LEU A 1181 27.66 -19.21 -18.38
C LEU A 1181 28.51 -17.99 -18.01
N HIS A 1182 29.78 -18.18 -17.67
CA HIS A 1182 30.67 -17.07 -17.33
C HIS A 1182 30.86 -16.09 -18.49
N LEU A 1183 31.13 -16.61 -19.68
CA LEU A 1183 31.32 -15.80 -20.88
C LEU A 1183 30.04 -15.04 -21.24
N LYS A 1184 28.88 -15.72 -21.21
CA LYS A 1184 27.59 -15.10 -21.52
C LYS A 1184 27.21 -14.00 -20.52
N MET A 1185 27.42 -14.24 -19.23
CA MET A 1185 27.18 -13.22 -18.19
C MET A 1185 28.11 -12.03 -18.35
N LYS A 1186 29.40 -12.26 -18.61
CA LYS A 1186 30.37 -11.18 -18.85
C LYS A 1186 30.00 -10.37 -20.11
N ALA A 1187 29.52 -11.01 -21.16
CA ALA A 1187 29.14 -10.37 -22.41
C ALA A 1187 27.86 -9.53 -22.32
N LEU A 1188 26.93 -9.89 -21.43
CA LEU A 1188 25.66 -9.18 -21.23
C LEU A 1188 25.70 -8.15 -20.10
N THR A 1189 26.29 -8.49 -18.95
CA THR A 1189 26.27 -7.63 -17.75
C THR A 1189 27.62 -7.00 -17.43
N GLY A 1190 28.69 -7.37 -18.15
CA GLY A 1190 30.04 -6.87 -17.91
C GLY A 1190 30.70 -7.37 -16.62
N GLU A 1191 30.05 -8.28 -15.90
CA GLU A 1191 30.46 -8.79 -14.59
C GLU A 1191 30.62 -10.32 -14.65
N SER A 1192 31.40 -10.89 -13.72
CA SER A 1192 31.48 -12.35 -13.60
C SER A 1192 30.17 -12.95 -13.07
N THR A 1193 29.94 -14.23 -13.34
CA THR A 1193 28.80 -14.99 -12.77
C THR A 1193 28.71 -14.85 -11.24
N ASN A 1194 29.85 -14.84 -10.54
CA ASN A 1194 29.86 -14.74 -9.08
C ASN A 1194 29.46 -13.34 -8.59
N GLU A 1195 29.95 -12.30 -9.27
CA GLU A 1195 29.54 -10.91 -8.97
C GLU A 1195 28.07 -10.66 -9.27
N PHE A 1196 27.54 -11.29 -10.32
CA PHE A 1196 26.10 -11.25 -10.60
C PHE A 1196 25.26 -11.88 -9.47
N ILE A 1197 25.65 -13.06 -8.97
CA ILE A 1197 24.97 -13.71 -7.84
C ILE A 1197 24.98 -12.80 -6.60
N LYS A 1198 26.15 -12.22 -6.27
CA LYS A 1198 26.29 -11.30 -5.15
C LYS A 1198 25.40 -10.06 -5.32
N ARG A 1199 25.32 -9.48 -6.52
CA ARG A 1199 24.48 -8.32 -6.80
C ARG A 1199 23.01 -8.59 -6.52
N VAL A 1200 22.49 -9.75 -6.93
CA VAL A 1200 21.10 -10.16 -6.64
C VAL A 1200 20.88 -10.37 -5.13
N LYS A 1201 21.83 -11.04 -4.44
CA LYS A 1201 21.80 -11.20 -2.98
C LYS A 1201 21.80 -9.86 -2.24
N PHE A 1202 22.60 -8.88 -2.70
CA PHE A 1202 22.66 -7.54 -2.11
C PHE A 1202 21.40 -6.72 -2.34
N LYS A 1203 20.73 -6.84 -3.49
CA LYS A 1203 19.42 -6.21 -3.72
C LYS A 1203 18.43 -6.63 -2.63
N LYS A 1204 18.33 -7.95 -2.36
CA LYS A 1204 17.46 -8.44 -1.28
C LYS A 1204 17.93 -7.99 0.11
N ALA A 1205 19.24 -7.95 0.35
CA ALA A 1205 19.80 -7.45 1.60
C ALA A 1205 19.40 -6.00 1.87
N CYS A 1206 19.42 -5.13 0.84
CA CYS A 1206 19.00 -3.73 0.95
C CYS A 1206 17.50 -3.61 1.29
N GLU A 1207 16.63 -4.39 0.63
CA GLU A 1207 15.19 -4.44 0.96
C GLU A 1207 14.95 -4.86 2.42
N LEU A 1208 15.70 -5.86 2.91
CA LEU A 1208 15.59 -6.34 4.28
C LEU A 1208 16.14 -5.34 5.30
N LEU A 1209 17.23 -4.63 4.98
CA LEU A 1209 17.79 -3.55 5.81
C LEU A 1209 16.80 -2.39 5.96
N GLN A 1210 16.12 -1.99 4.88
CA GLN A 1210 15.10 -0.94 4.91
C GLN A 1210 13.87 -1.31 5.76
N SER A 1211 13.55 -2.60 5.89
CA SER A 1211 12.42 -3.06 6.71
C SER A 1211 12.60 -2.86 8.23
N ARG A 1212 13.85 -2.69 8.71
CA ARG A 1212 14.25 -2.56 10.12
C ARG A 1212 13.77 -3.69 11.06
N ARG A 1213 13.41 -4.86 10.51
CA ARG A 1213 12.88 -6.01 11.28
C ARG A 1213 13.93 -7.00 11.74
N TYR A 1214 15.09 -7.02 11.08
CA TYR A 1214 16.12 -8.05 11.25
C TYR A 1214 17.48 -7.40 11.53
N SER A 1215 18.30 -8.06 12.34
CA SER A 1215 19.69 -7.65 12.58
C SER A 1215 20.57 -7.92 11.36
N ILE A 1216 21.71 -7.22 11.26
CA ILE A 1216 22.68 -7.40 10.16
C ILE A 1216 23.14 -8.86 10.05
N SER A 1217 23.31 -9.53 11.19
CA SER A 1217 23.68 -10.95 11.25
C SER A 1217 22.59 -11.84 10.66
N GLU A 1218 21.31 -11.59 10.98
CA GLU A 1218 20.18 -12.34 10.41
C GLU A 1218 20.04 -12.09 8.91
N ILE A 1219 20.21 -10.84 8.46
CA ILE A 1219 20.14 -10.47 7.04
C ILE A 1219 21.24 -11.18 6.24
N ALA A 1220 22.45 -11.29 6.79
CA ALA A 1220 23.54 -12.03 6.16
C ALA A 1220 23.16 -13.50 5.91
N TYR A 1221 22.56 -14.18 6.90
CA TYR A 1221 22.11 -15.57 6.74
C TYR A 1221 20.87 -15.69 5.83
N MET A 1222 19.91 -14.77 5.92
CA MET A 1222 18.72 -14.74 5.06
C MET A 1222 19.04 -14.47 3.58
N THR A 1223 20.21 -13.91 3.30
CA THR A 1223 20.71 -13.68 1.94
C THR A 1223 21.81 -14.67 1.55
N GLY A 1224 21.98 -15.76 2.31
CA GLY A 1224 22.82 -16.89 1.97
C GLY A 1224 24.32 -16.59 1.98
N PHE A 1225 24.78 -15.72 2.89
CA PHE A 1225 26.21 -15.52 3.18
C PHE A 1225 26.63 -16.38 4.37
N ASN A 1226 27.79 -17.03 4.26
CA ASN A 1226 28.26 -18.02 5.25
C ASN A 1226 28.67 -17.38 6.58
N THR A 1227 29.13 -16.13 6.57
CA THR A 1227 29.46 -15.38 7.80
C THR A 1227 29.03 -13.91 7.69
N PRO A 1228 28.51 -13.30 8.78
CA PRO A 1228 28.18 -11.88 8.82
C PRO A 1228 29.38 -10.95 8.54
N SER A 1229 30.60 -11.37 8.91
CA SER A 1229 31.83 -10.62 8.64
C SER A 1229 32.13 -10.56 7.14
N TYR A 1230 31.97 -11.68 6.43
CA TYR A 1230 32.15 -11.72 4.98
C TYR A 1230 31.07 -10.93 4.23
N PHE A 1231 29.81 -11.00 4.71
CA PHE A 1231 28.73 -10.15 4.21
C PHE A 1231 29.06 -8.66 4.37
N THR A 1232 29.46 -8.23 5.56
CA THR A 1232 29.75 -6.82 5.86
C THR A 1232 30.92 -6.28 5.05
N ALA A 1233 32.01 -7.05 4.92
CA ALA A 1233 33.16 -6.67 4.10
C ALA A 1233 32.79 -6.57 2.61
N SER A 1234 32.01 -7.53 2.11
CA SER A 1234 31.57 -7.55 0.71
C SER A 1234 30.56 -6.44 0.41
N PHE A 1235 29.65 -6.13 1.34
CA PHE A 1235 28.69 -5.03 1.24
C PHE A 1235 29.41 -3.68 1.22
N LYS A 1236 30.38 -3.48 2.12
CA LYS A 1236 31.19 -2.26 2.18
C LYS A 1236 32.02 -2.06 0.92
N SER A 1237 32.58 -3.12 0.35
CA SER A 1237 33.32 -3.08 -0.91
C SER A 1237 32.46 -2.60 -2.09
N ARG A 1238 31.17 -3.00 -2.14
CA ARG A 1238 30.26 -2.64 -3.24
C ARG A 1238 29.62 -1.26 -3.08
N PHE A 1239 29.19 -0.90 -1.87
CA PHE A 1239 28.41 0.33 -1.60
C PHE A 1239 29.23 1.47 -0.97
N ASN A 1240 30.52 1.25 -0.70
CA ASN A 1240 31.40 2.18 -0.01
C ASN A 1240 30.90 2.65 1.38
N CYS A 1241 29.99 1.90 2.02
CA CYS A 1241 29.48 2.17 3.37
C CYS A 1241 29.13 0.87 4.10
N LEU A 1242 29.01 0.92 5.42
CA LEU A 1242 28.58 -0.24 6.22
C LEU A 1242 27.07 -0.52 6.04
N PRO A 1243 26.60 -1.77 6.20
CA PRO A 1243 25.17 -2.10 6.15
C PRO A 1243 24.33 -1.31 7.16
N SER A 1244 24.87 -1.01 8.34
CA SER A 1244 24.23 -0.15 9.34
C SER A 1244 24.07 1.29 8.85
N GLU A 1245 25.12 1.87 8.27
CA GLU A 1245 25.10 3.22 7.72
C GLU A 1245 24.12 3.34 6.55
N TYR A 1246 23.99 2.28 5.74
CA TYR A 1246 23.03 2.21 4.65
C TYR A 1246 21.57 2.22 5.16
N ALA A 1247 21.26 1.54 6.27
CA ALA A 1247 19.93 1.55 6.88
C ALA A 1247 19.55 2.92 7.51
N ASP A 1248 20.55 3.75 7.81
CA ASP A 1248 20.38 5.08 8.39
C ASP A 1248 20.34 6.21 7.35
N ARG A 1249 20.94 6.03 6.16
CA ARG A 1249 21.00 7.05 5.08
C ARG A 1249 19.64 7.48 4.52
N ASP A 1250 18.59 6.66 4.62
CA ASP A 1250 17.22 7.02 4.19
C ASP A 1250 16.38 7.70 5.28
N ALA A 1251 16.89 7.83 6.51
CA ALA A 1251 16.22 8.59 7.56
C ALA A 1251 16.37 10.12 7.40
N THR A 1252 17.30 10.57 6.54
CA THR A 1252 17.63 11.98 6.31
C THR A 1252 17.24 12.51 4.91
N SER A 1253 16.61 11.69 4.05
CA SER A 1253 16.24 12.07 2.68
C SER A 1253 14.75 12.38 2.46
N THR A 1254 13.99 12.68 3.53
CA THR A 1254 12.57 13.13 3.43
C THR A 1254 12.34 14.57 3.92
N SER A 1255 13.37 15.44 3.91
CA SER A 1255 13.21 16.86 4.26
C SER A 1255 13.67 17.90 3.23
N ASP A 1256 14.29 17.55 2.09
CA ASP A 1256 14.71 18.54 1.09
C ASP A 1256 14.30 18.13 -0.34
N SER A 1257 13.15 18.63 -0.79
CA SER A 1257 12.83 19.04 -2.18
C SER A 1257 11.37 19.47 -2.30
N ALA A 1258 11.02 20.50 -1.51
CA ALA A 1258 10.18 21.58 -2.00
C ALA A 1258 11.14 22.69 -2.46
N ASP A 1259 10.86 23.30 -3.61
CA ASP A 1259 11.64 24.35 -4.32
C ASP A 1259 12.77 23.87 -5.25
N THR A 1260 12.40 23.35 -6.43
CA THR A 1260 12.69 23.93 -7.77
C THR A 1260 11.95 23.15 -8.86
#